data_AF-A0A211ZHE7-F1
#
_entry.id   AF-A0A211ZHE7-F1
#
_cell.length_a   1.000
_cell.length_b   1.000
_cell.length_c   1.000
_cell.angle_alpha   90.00
_cell.angle_beta   90.00
_cell.angle_gamma   90.00
#
_symmetry.space_group_name_H-M   'P 1'
#
loop_
_entity.id
_entity.type
_entity.pdbx_description
1 polymer ?
#
loop_
_entity_poly.entity_id
_entity_poly.type
_entity_poly.pdbx_seq_one_letter_code
_entity_poly.pdbx_strand_id
1 'polypeptide(L)'
;SEDAARAFAAAETGSTGRLRLRARLGRFFAGSAAGESADPAAMERELSAGDDPLAVDGLAWLQAIRGDLPAAYATLQAGARRFPGDLDIAVSEATAAQVLGDRDGMRHAVDRALAIDPDDPEALRMAANYKVAFANDPDGALALLRRATAEAPGDAESWNDLAMLHDIRGGLVEADDALETAMALDPDAANIRINRAVLYLEAGMVDRARALLAEARAIDPDSGITLVGEGILAFETGDIDGALAKFLAASAANPASSENLQGLAAAQYALGQTRQAEQTLGNADRLDPNDPMVPNLRTIIAIDNAEADEAIRNAREIAARSGQGTLALSTANLGNRLGPPLLGAYANLGLVDWGRYYNDRTDDPFSAATYLGRSVISQPTAFGADPAVPEGVALSAEIQALLLDPTLASSRQRRTDLLPRPFLDAQLTGGVITVGDTIGHTEGFDIDAYTVAPIPLAFRASFARVDTNGDDPGDDSDSWTGSARLAGRLGLGGSFAAWIDGGEAGNEFAGTVFAPTPFASERSRVVSGGLAFGYRLAERSRLMAVVQHSHVERRDFNRTLLFDIPDPVFPDFISYDLREDDILKQRSDATMGGLAHIWGAGDITVQYGFEVQSTRAVLSADQTAWTTLKFLGEEVQSERTHGESRTEIDQILGRVFAFGRWTPSPDLRIDFGTGIVRAEKGGPVPEVVLEPRLGIAWSPAEGHWLRAAIQRNAETPGNLTLAPTDTVGILADTLPLGAGGVATSYTARWEAEWTPHIFTSLEGQHQELENLSFAYPSAQLVSVDVERGRTDRVTAAGNIWFTGGIGVYGSASLIRSEITEGIDEGKRIPFVPDWTARVGAVWVHPLQIRAQIERVWAGPQSSGPGVPEIDGFGSTNIAISWEPLDKRIALGFVIRNLFDEDYDSAFGVEAPGRLVAATASIRF
;
A
#
# COMPACT_ATOMS: atom_id res chain seq x y z
N SER A 1 22.44 -38.06 -24.45
CA SER A 1 23.87 -37.67 -24.58
C SER A 1 24.72 -38.67 -25.35
N GLU A 2 24.73 -39.97 -24.99
CA GLU A 2 25.53 -40.97 -25.74
C GLU A 2 25.19 -41.09 -27.22
N ASP A 3 23.89 -41.12 -27.58
CA ASP A 3 23.48 -41.17 -28.99
C ASP A 3 23.89 -39.92 -29.78
N ALA A 4 23.81 -38.75 -29.14
CA ALA A 4 24.29 -37.50 -29.72
C ALA A 4 25.81 -37.52 -29.92
N ALA A 5 26.58 -37.99 -28.93
CA ALA A 5 28.03 -38.14 -29.05
C ALA A 5 28.42 -39.08 -30.20
N ARG A 6 27.70 -40.20 -30.37
CA ARG A 6 27.86 -41.13 -31.50
C ARG A 6 27.53 -40.46 -32.85
N ALA A 7 26.42 -39.73 -32.92
CA ALA A 7 26.00 -39.03 -34.13
C ALA A 7 27.01 -37.95 -34.55
N PHE A 8 27.48 -37.15 -33.59
CA PHE A 8 28.49 -36.13 -33.83
C PHE A 8 29.85 -36.73 -34.21
N ALA A 9 30.26 -37.85 -33.61
CA ALA A 9 31.46 -38.57 -34.01
C ALA A 9 31.37 -39.07 -35.47
N ALA A 10 30.21 -39.60 -35.88
CA ALA A 10 29.99 -40.01 -37.27
C ALA A 10 30.02 -38.82 -38.23
N ALA A 11 29.37 -37.71 -37.86
CA ALA A 11 29.39 -36.47 -38.64
C ALA A 11 30.81 -35.89 -38.76
N GLU A 12 31.61 -35.93 -37.69
CA GLU A 12 33.00 -35.45 -37.67
C GLU A 12 33.87 -36.19 -38.68
N THR A 13 33.72 -37.51 -38.77
CA THR A 13 34.48 -38.33 -39.74
C THR A 13 34.14 -38.06 -41.21
N GLY A 14 32.91 -37.59 -41.48
CA GLY A 14 32.42 -37.33 -42.84
C GLY A 14 32.50 -35.87 -43.30
N SER A 15 32.96 -34.95 -42.45
CA SER A 15 32.90 -33.50 -42.69
C SER A 15 34.27 -32.83 -42.75
N THR A 16 34.33 -31.62 -43.31
CA THR A 16 35.55 -30.79 -43.39
C THR A 16 35.23 -29.33 -43.04
N GLY A 17 36.26 -28.53 -42.73
CA GLY A 17 36.10 -27.11 -42.40
C GLY A 17 35.20 -26.86 -41.18
N ARG A 18 34.35 -25.82 -41.26
CA ARG A 18 33.44 -25.40 -40.17
C ARG A 18 32.46 -26.50 -39.75
N LEU A 19 31.98 -27.33 -40.67
CA LEU A 19 31.10 -28.48 -40.35
C LEU A 19 31.80 -29.53 -39.48
N ARG A 20 33.09 -29.77 -39.75
CA ARG A 20 33.89 -30.66 -38.91
C ARG A 20 34.12 -30.08 -37.53
N LEU A 21 34.43 -28.79 -37.44
CA LEU A 21 34.57 -28.11 -36.15
C LEU A 21 33.26 -28.18 -35.35
N ARG A 22 32.12 -27.92 -35.98
CA ARG A 22 30.79 -28.03 -35.35
C ARG A 22 30.50 -29.45 -34.86
N ALA A 23 30.76 -30.46 -35.69
CA ALA A 23 30.58 -31.86 -35.30
C ALA A 23 31.52 -32.24 -34.15
N ARG A 24 32.75 -31.72 -34.14
CA ARG A 24 33.74 -31.99 -33.10
C ARG A 24 33.39 -31.30 -31.77
N LEU A 25 32.92 -30.06 -31.80
CA LEU A 25 32.36 -29.35 -30.64
C LEU A 25 31.14 -30.12 -30.09
N GLY A 26 30.20 -30.49 -30.96
CA GLY A 26 29.03 -31.28 -30.58
C GLY A 26 29.40 -32.61 -29.94
N ARG A 27 30.40 -33.31 -30.48
CA ARG A 27 30.96 -34.53 -29.89
C ARG A 27 31.59 -34.27 -28.52
N PHE A 28 32.37 -33.20 -28.39
CA PHE A 28 33.02 -32.84 -27.13
C PHE A 28 32.00 -32.57 -26.03
N PHE A 29 30.98 -31.74 -26.31
CA PHE A 29 29.94 -31.42 -25.32
C PHE A 29 29.03 -32.62 -25.02
N ALA A 30 28.54 -33.32 -26.05
CA ALA A 30 27.68 -34.50 -25.86
C ALA A 30 28.42 -35.65 -25.17
N GLY A 31 29.70 -35.85 -25.49
CA GLY A 31 30.56 -36.84 -24.85
C GLY A 31 30.84 -36.49 -23.39
N SER A 32 31.19 -35.22 -23.12
CA SER A 32 31.37 -34.74 -21.74
C SER A 32 30.11 -34.91 -20.90
N ALA A 33 28.93 -34.57 -21.44
CA ALA A 33 27.64 -34.78 -20.80
C ALA A 33 27.27 -36.28 -20.65
N ALA A 34 27.83 -37.16 -21.47
CA ALA A 34 27.69 -38.62 -21.34
C ALA A 34 28.70 -39.25 -20.37
N GLY A 35 29.56 -38.45 -19.72
CA GLY A 35 30.60 -38.95 -18.82
C GLY A 35 31.82 -39.54 -19.56
N GLU A 36 31.96 -39.29 -20.87
CA GLU A 36 33.19 -39.64 -21.59
C GLU A 36 34.36 -38.76 -21.12
N SER A 37 35.56 -39.34 -21.00
CA SER A 37 36.77 -38.59 -20.67
C SER A 37 37.15 -37.63 -21.80
N ALA A 38 36.73 -36.38 -21.70
CA ALA A 38 37.15 -35.30 -22.58
C ALA A 38 38.43 -34.63 -22.09
N ASP A 39 39.25 -34.07 -23.00
CA ASP A 39 40.41 -33.21 -22.67
C ASP A 39 40.08 -31.75 -23.02
N PRO A 40 39.60 -30.96 -22.04
CA PRO A 40 39.24 -29.56 -22.26
C PRO A 40 40.46 -28.73 -22.68
N ALA A 41 41.66 -29.03 -22.20
CA ALA A 41 42.86 -28.28 -22.51
C ALA A 41 43.34 -28.53 -23.96
N ALA A 42 43.10 -29.72 -24.50
CA ALA A 42 43.30 -29.97 -25.94
C ALA A 42 42.28 -29.20 -26.79
N MET A 43 41.00 -29.22 -26.40
CA MET A 43 39.95 -28.49 -27.12
C MET A 43 40.20 -26.97 -27.09
N GLU A 44 40.56 -26.43 -25.92
CA GLU A 44 40.86 -25.01 -25.73
C GLU A 44 42.03 -24.55 -26.62
N ARG A 45 43.10 -25.35 -26.71
CA ARG A 45 44.24 -25.08 -27.61
C ARG A 45 43.85 -25.10 -29.08
N GLU A 46 42.98 -26.03 -29.48
CA GLU A 46 42.47 -26.13 -30.85
C GLU A 46 41.61 -24.91 -31.21
N LEU A 47 40.67 -24.54 -30.35
CA LEU A 47 39.78 -23.40 -30.55
C LEU A 47 40.55 -22.07 -30.55
N SER A 48 41.51 -21.91 -29.65
CA SER A 48 42.40 -20.73 -29.60
C SER A 48 43.25 -20.56 -30.86
N ALA A 49 43.54 -21.65 -31.58
CA ALA A 49 44.29 -21.63 -32.83
C ALA A 49 43.40 -21.46 -34.07
N GLY A 50 42.07 -21.56 -33.90
CA GLY A 50 41.10 -21.41 -34.98
C GLY A 50 40.96 -19.97 -35.44
N ASP A 51 40.82 -19.77 -36.76
CA ASP A 51 40.53 -18.49 -37.39
C ASP A 51 39.12 -18.49 -37.99
N ASP A 52 38.14 -18.85 -37.17
CA ASP A 52 36.73 -18.96 -37.55
C ASP A 52 35.85 -18.47 -36.39
N PRO A 53 34.74 -17.76 -36.64
CA PRO A 53 33.83 -17.30 -35.59
C PRO A 53 33.34 -18.42 -34.66
N LEU A 54 33.07 -19.62 -35.20
CA LEU A 54 32.65 -20.78 -34.41
C LEU A 54 33.75 -21.24 -33.44
N ALA A 55 35.03 -21.03 -33.77
CA ALA A 55 36.13 -21.36 -32.87
C ALA A 55 36.25 -20.36 -31.73
N VAL A 56 36.02 -19.07 -32.00
CA VAL A 56 35.95 -18.03 -30.97
C VAL A 56 34.79 -18.30 -30.01
N ASP A 57 33.60 -18.52 -30.56
CA ASP A 57 32.40 -18.75 -29.77
C ASP A 57 32.51 -20.05 -28.96
N GLY A 58 32.96 -21.14 -29.58
CA GLY A 58 33.22 -22.39 -28.88
C GLY A 58 34.27 -22.26 -27.77
N LEU A 59 35.30 -21.41 -27.93
CA LEU A 59 36.28 -21.14 -26.89
C LEU A 59 35.65 -20.38 -25.72
N ALA A 60 34.86 -19.35 -26.02
CA ALA A 60 34.17 -18.57 -25.01
C ALA A 60 33.20 -19.44 -24.20
N TRP A 61 32.40 -20.28 -24.86
CA TRP A 61 31.53 -21.26 -24.18
C TRP A 61 32.31 -22.23 -23.28
N LEU A 62 33.44 -22.75 -23.77
CA LEU A 62 34.28 -23.65 -22.97
C LEU A 62 34.86 -22.97 -21.73
N GLN A 63 35.26 -21.69 -21.85
CA GLN A 63 35.74 -20.88 -20.73
C GLN A 63 34.61 -20.59 -19.73
N ALA A 64 33.44 -20.21 -20.23
CA ALA A 64 32.25 -19.93 -19.42
C ALA A 64 31.80 -21.16 -18.61
N ILE A 65 31.70 -22.33 -19.24
CA ILE A 65 31.31 -23.60 -18.58
C ILE A 65 32.32 -24.00 -17.48
N ARG A 66 33.59 -23.58 -17.61
CA ARG A 66 34.62 -23.81 -16.60
C ARG A 66 34.65 -22.74 -15.50
N GLY A 67 33.74 -21.77 -15.55
CA GLY A 67 33.58 -20.72 -14.56
C GLY A 67 34.44 -19.47 -14.81
N ASP A 68 35.08 -19.33 -15.97
CA ASP A 68 35.87 -18.15 -16.33
C ASP A 68 35.11 -17.25 -17.32
N LEU A 69 34.00 -16.68 -16.84
CA LEU A 69 33.18 -15.72 -17.59
C LEU A 69 33.97 -14.47 -18.06
N PRO A 70 34.87 -13.88 -17.26
CA PRO A 70 35.71 -12.76 -17.72
C PRO A 70 36.61 -13.13 -18.90
N ALA A 71 37.22 -14.33 -18.89
CA ALA A 71 38.01 -14.81 -20.03
C ALA A 71 37.12 -15.05 -21.27
N ALA A 72 35.95 -15.66 -21.09
CA ALA A 72 34.97 -15.84 -22.17
C ALA A 72 34.59 -14.50 -22.81
N TYR A 73 34.28 -13.50 -21.99
CA TYR A 73 33.93 -12.16 -22.46
C TYR A 73 35.10 -11.48 -23.18
N ALA A 74 36.33 -11.58 -22.66
CA ALA A 74 37.52 -11.06 -23.34
C ALA A 74 37.79 -11.75 -24.69
N THR A 75 37.55 -13.07 -24.78
CA THR A 75 37.63 -13.85 -26.02
C THR A 75 36.62 -13.34 -27.04
N LEU A 76 35.38 -13.11 -26.62
CA LEU A 76 34.30 -12.58 -27.48
C LEU A 76 34.61 -11.15 -27.96
N GLN A 77 35.09 -10.26 -27.08
CA GLN A 77 35.52 -8.92 -27.46
C GLN A 77 36.67 -8.92 -28.47
N ALA A 78 37.63 -9.83 -28.33
CA ALA A 78 38.72 -10.00 -29.30
C ALA A 78 38.18 -10.57 -30.63
N GLY A 79 37.27 -11.54 -30.54
CA GLY A 79 36.52 -12.10 -31.65
C GLY A 79 35.77 -11.05 -32.45
N ALA A 80 35.02 -10.18 -31.79
CA ALA A 80 34.22 -9.15 -32.43
C ALA A 80 35.08 -8.08 -33.12
N ARG A 81 36.32 -7.85 -32.68
CA ARG A 81 37.29 -7.01 -33.41
C ARG A 81 37.81 -7.70 -34.67
N ARG A 82 37.97 -9.02 -34.62
CA ARG A 82 38.48 -9.84 -35.74
C ARG A 82 37.39 -10.11 -36.78
N PHE A 83 36.15 -10.27 -36.33
CA PHE A 83 34.98 -10.62 -37.13
C PHE A 83 33.82 -9.63 -36.84
N PRO A 84 33.95 -8.34 -37.23
CA PRO A 84 32.99 -7.30 -36.85
C PRO A 84 31.61 -7.41 -37.49
N GLY A 85 31.41 -8.34 -38.44
CA GLY A 85 30.14 -8.58 -39.11
C GLY A 85 29.53 -9.95 -38.81
N ASP A 86 30.05 -10.67 -37.81
CA ASP A 86 29.52 -11.96 -37.39
C ASP A 86 28.51 -11.76 -36.24
N LEU A 87 27.26 -12.15 -36.50
CA LEU A 87 26.16 -11.95 -35.58
C LEU A 87 26.28 -12.81 -34.31
N ASP A 88 26.65 -14.09 -34.47
CA ASP A 88 26.78 -15.06 -33.37
C ASP A 88 27.76 -14.55 -32.30
N ILE A 89 28.89 -13.97 -32.72
CA ILE A 89 29.86 -13.35 -31.81
C ILE A 89 29.26 -12.12 -31.11
N ALA A 90 28.55 -11.24 -31.84
CA ALA A 90 27.97 -10.04 -31.24
C ALA A 90 26.90 -10.37 -30.19
N VAL A 91 26.05 -11.37 -30.46
CA VAL A 91 25.04 -11.88 -29.54
C VAL A 91 25.67 -12.58 -28.34
N SER A 92 26.67 -13.43 -28.57
CA SER A 92 27.38 -14.13 -27.48
C SER A 92 28.14 -13.15 -26.59
N GLU A 93 28.74 -12.09 -27.18
CA GLU A 93 29.34 -10.99 -26.43
C GLU A 93 28.30 -10.25 -25.58
N ALA A 94 27.10 -9.97 -26.12
CA ALA A 94 26.01 -9.34 -25.37
C ALA A 94 25.56 -10.22 -24.20
N THR A 95 25.42 -11.53 -24.41
CA THR A 95 25.05 -12.51 -23.39
C THR A 95 26.10 -12.59 -22.28
N ALA A 96 27.38 -12.69 -22.63
CA ALA A 96 28.46 -12.69 -21.65
C ALA A 96 28.52 -11.37 -20.86
N ALA A 97 28.32 -10.23 -21.53
CA ALA A 97 28.24 -8.93 -20.88
C ALA A 97 27.04 -8.83 -19.92
N GLN A 98 25.87 -9.38 -20.30
CA GLN A 98 24.69 -9.43 -19.45
C GLN A 98 24.97 -10.22 -18.16
N VAL A 99 25.54 -11.42 -18.27
CA VAL A 99 25.86 -12.26 -17.11
C VAL A 99 26.91 -11.62 -16.21
N LEU A 100 27.85 -10.85 -16.78
CA LEU A 100 28.84 -10.09 -16.02
C LEU A 100 28.31 -8.75 -15.45
N GLY A 101 27.07 -8.36 -15.80
CA GLY A 101 26.53 -7.05 -15.45
C GLY A 101 27.24 -5.86 -16.13
N ASP A 102 28.01 -6.10 -17.19
CA ASP A 102 28.66 -5.04 -17.97
C ASP A 102 27.64 -4.38 -18.91
N ARG A 103 26.97 -3.35 -18.38
CA ARG A 103 25.90 -2.61 -19.07
C ARG A 103 26.39 -1.96 -20.37
N ASP A 104 27.57 -1.36 -20.34
CA ASP A 104 28.13 -0.66 -21.51
C ASP A 104 28.60 -1.66 -22.56
N GLY A 105 29.21 -2.76 -22.12
CA GLY A 105 29.54 -3.91 -22.95
C GLY A 105 28.31 -4.49 -23.65
N MET A 106 27.24 -4.76 -22.89
CA MET A 106 26.00 -5.31 -23.43
C MET A 106 25.38 -4.35 -24.45
N ARG A 107 25.28 -3.05 -24.12
CA ARG A 107 24.75 -2.04 -25.06
C ARG A 107 25.52 -2.05 -26.38
N HIS A 108 26.85 -1.97 -26.33
CA HIS A 108 27.66 -1.94 -27.55
C HIS A 108 27.59 -3.24 -28.36
N ALA A 109 27.48 -4.39 -27.69
CA ALA A 109 27.32 -5.68 -28.35
C ALA A 109 25.94 -5.81 -29.03
N VAL A 110 24.87 -5.42 -28.33
CA VAL A 110 23.51 -5.33 -28.87
C VAL A 110 23.42 -4.37 -30.05
N ASP A 111 23.96 -3.16 -29.93
CA ASP A 111 23.94 -2.14 -30.99
C ASP A 111 24.63 -2.66 -32.26
N ARG A 112 25.71 -3.44 -32.11
CA ARG A 112 26.37 -4.09 -33.24
C ARG A 112 25.56 -5.23 -33.82
N ALA A 113 24.96 -6.09 -32.99
CA ALA A 113 24.11 -7.18 -33.46
C ALA A 113 22.97 -6.61 -34.34
N LEU A 114 22.27 -5.58 -33.86
CA LEU A 114 21.22 -4.88 -34.60
C LEU A 114 21.73 -4.12 -35.84
N ALA A 115 23.00 -3.70 -35.86
CA ALA A 115 23.60 -3.08 -37.05
C ALA A 115 23.99 -4.11 -38.12
N ILE A 116 24.29 -5.36 -37.73
CA ILE A 116 24.58 -6.48 -38.62
C ILE A 116 23.28 -6.98 -39.24
N ASP A 117 22.29 -7.28 -38.41
CA ASP A 117 20.94 -7.67 -38.83
C ASP A 117 19.89 -7.03 -37.90
N PRO A 118 19.15 -6.00 -38.37
CA PRO A 118 18.15 -5.33 -37.56
C PRO A 118 16.96 -6.21 -37.18
N ASP A 119 16.65 -7.23 -37.98
CA ASP A 119 15.42 -8.03 -37.88
C ASP A 119 15.69 -9.46 -37.38
N ASP A 120 16.94 -9.77 -37.02
CA ASP A 120 17.28 -11.03 -36.39
C ASP A 120 16.59 -11.18 -35.02
N PRO A 121 15.87 -12.29 -34.77
CA PRO A 121 15.11 -12.48 -33.54
C PRO A 121 16.00 -12.53 -32.29
N GLU A 122 17.20 -13.09 -32.37
CA GLU A 122 18.11 -13.21 -31.22
C GLU A 122 18.70 -11.84 -30.85
N ALA A 123 19.09 -11.03 -31.85
CA ALA A 123 19.52 -9.65 -31.66
C ALA A 123 18.40 -8.79 -31.06
N LEU A 124 17.16 -8.93 -31.55
CA LEU A 124 15.99 -8.21 -31.04
C LEU A 124 15.68 -8.60 -29.58
N ARG A 125 15.79 -9.88 -29.23
CA ARG A 125 15.63 -10.37 -27.85
C ARG A 125 16.72 -9.85 -26.93
N MET A 126 17.99 -9.90 -27.34
CA MET A 126 19.08 -9.33 -26.55
C MET A 126 18.91 -7.82 -26.35
N ALA A 127 18.42 -7.11 -27.37
CA ALA A 127 18.08 -5.70 -27.24
C ALA A 127 16.92 -5.45 -26.28
N ALA A 128 15.90 -6.32 -26.28
CA ALA A 128 14.80 -6.27 -25.32
C ALA A 128 15.30 -6.52 -23.89
N ASN A 129 16.15 -7.54 -23.69
CA ASN A 129 16.74 -7.86 -22.40
C ASN A 129 17.60 -6.70 -21.88
N TYR A 130 18.40 -6.05 -22.74
CA TYR A 130 19.13 -4.83 -22.37
C TYR A 130 18.17 -3.72 -21.93
N LYS A 131 17.06 -3.53 -22.66
CA LYS A 131 16.07 -2.50 -22.34
C LYS A 131 15.39 -2.73 -21.00
N VAL A 132 15.05 -3.98 -20.67
CA VAL A 132 14.44 -4.35 -19.39
C VAL A 132 15.47 -4.26 -18.25
N ALA A 133 16.61 -4.94 -18.40
CA ALA A 133 17.58 -5.11 -17.34
C ALA A 133 18.37 -3.84 -17.02
N PHE A 134 18.66 -3.00 -18.03
CA PHE A 134 19.61 -1.89 -17.87
C PHE A 134 19.09 -0.53 -18.33
N ALA A 135 18.23 -0.45 -19.35
CA ALA A 135 17.70 0.83 -19.83
C ALA A 135 16.38 1.26 -19.18
N ASN A 136 15.76 0.38 -18.38
CA ASN A 136 14.46 0.57 -17.76
C ASN A 136 13.35 0.99 -18.75
N ASP A 137 13.35 0.37 -19.93
CA ASP A 137 12.43 0.65 -21.04
C ASP A 137 11.62 -0.61 -21.40
N PRO A 138 10.69 -1.05 -20.53
CA PRO A 138 9.87 -2.23 -20.76
C PRO A 138 8.91 -2.08 -21.96
N ASP A 139 8.53 -0.86 -22.32
CA ASP A 139 7.69 -0.58 -23.51
C ASP A 139 8.50 -0.74 -24.80
N GLY A 140 9.73 -0.23 -24.84
CA GLY A 140 10.65 -0.48 -25.94
C GLY A 140 11.03 -1.96 -26.05
N ALA A 141 11.22 -2.66 -24.93
CA ALA A 141 11.42 -4.11 -24.93
C ALA A 141 10.23 -4.86 -25.51
N LEU A 142 9.00 -4.45 -25.18
CA LEU A 142 7.77 -5.05 -25.71
C LEU A 142 7.66 -4.86 -27.22
N ALA A 143 8.02 -3.67 -27.71
CA ALA A 143 8.06 -3.40 -29.14
C ALA A 143 9.07 -4.29 -29.87
N LEU A 144 10.25 -4.52 -29.28
CA LEU A 144 11.29 -5.39 -29.83
C LEU A 144 10.85 -6.87 -29.86
N LEU A 145 10.29 -7.40 -28.76
CA LEU A 145 9.85 -8.80 -28.69
C LEU A 145 8.62 -9.08 -29.56
N ARG A 146 7.71 -8.13 -29.72
CA ARG A 146 6.63 -8.21 -30.72
C ARG A 146 7.15 -8.23 -32.14
N ARG A 147 8.29 -7.56 -32.41
CA ARG A 147 8.94 -7.61 -33.72
C ARG A 147 9.65 -8.96 -33.91
N ALA A 148 10.37 -9.45 -32.90
CA ALA A 148 11.04 -10.75 -32.93
C ALA A 148 10.06 -11.90 -33.23
N THR A 149 8.92 -11.93 -32.53
CA THR A 149 7.85 -12.93 -32.75
C THR A 149 7.11 -12.75 -34.09
N ALA A 150 7.12 -11.55 -34.68
CA ALA A 150 6.56 -11.32 -36.01
C ALA A 150 7.49 -11.77 -37.14
N GLU A 151 8.80 -11.51 -37.02
CA GLU A 151 9.82 -11.91 -38.00
C GLU A 151 10.11 -13.41 -37.94
N ALA A 152 10.12 -14.00 -36.74
CA ALA A 152 10.29 -15.42 -36.52
C ALA A 152 9.16 -16.03 -35.67
N PRO A 153 7.94 -16.22 -36.23
CA PRO A 153 6.80 -16.77 -35.49
C PRO A 153 7.01 -18.18 -34.93
N GLY A 154 7.99 -18.92 -35.48
CA GLY A 154 8.36 -20.26 -35.04
C GLY A 154 9.49 -20.32 -34.02
N ASP A 155 10.04 -19.17 -33.60
CA ASP A 155 11.07 -19.13 -32.56
C ASP A 155 10.45 -19.18 -31.17
N ALA A 156 10.47 -20.37 -30.54
CA ALA A 156 9.88 -20.61 -29.22
C ALA A 156 10.43 -19.66 -28.15
N GLU A 157 11.70 -19.31 -28.26
CA GLU A 157 12.38 -18.53 -27.26
C GLU A 157 12.03 -17.02 -27.33
N SER A 158 11.76 -16.47 -28.51
CA SER A 158 11.16 -15.11 -28.64
C SER A 158 9.80 -15.02 -27.94
N TRP A 159 8.99 -16.07 -28.02
CA TRP A 159 7.72 -16.15 -27.30
C TRP A 159 7.90 -16.29 -25.79
N ASN A 160 8.91 -17.05 -25.35
CA ASN A 160 9.27 -17.15 -23.93
C ASN A 160 9.69 -15.78 -23.36
N ASP A 161 10.59 -15.06 -24.03
CA ASP A 161 11.03 -13.74 -23.57
C ASP A 161 9.87 -12.73 -23.56
N LEU A 162 8.98 -12.80 -24.57
CA LEU A 162 7.77 -11.98 -24.60
C LEU A 162 6.87 -12.28 -23.39
N ALA A 163 6.74 -13.55 -23.01
CA ALA A 163 5.99 -13.94 -21.84
C ALA A 163 6.61 -13.43 -20.54
N MET A 164 7.92 -13.58 -20.38
CA MET A 164 8.64 -13.05 -19.21
C MET A 164 8.47 -11.54 -19.10
N LEU A 165 8.50 -10.82 -20.22
CA LEU A 165 8.23 -9.38 -20.22
C LEU A 165 6.78 -9.06 -19.83
N HIS A 166 5.80 -9.83 -20.32
CA HIS A 166 4.42 -9.66 -19.89
C HIS A 166 4.25 -9.90 -18.39
N ASP A 167 4.91 -10.92 -17.83
CA ASP A 167 4.91 -11.21 -16.40
C ASP A 167 5.51 -10.07 -15.56
N ILE A 168 6.70 -9.57 -15.94
CA ILE A 168 7.33 -8.38 -15.35
C ILE A 168 6.37 -7.17 -15.36
N ARG A 169 5.53 -7.08 -16.40
CA ARG A 169 4.49 -6.05 -16.58
C ARG A 169 3.16 -6.36 -15.90
N GLY A 170 3.10 -7.44 -15.12
CA GLY A 170 1.91 -7.91 -14.39
C GLY A 170 0.85 -8.55 -15.28
N GLY A 171 1.13 -8.79 -16.57
CA GLY A 171 0.24 -9.39 -17.56
C GLY A 171 0.23 -10.91 -17.51
N LEU A 172 -0.34 -11.50 -16.44
CA LEU A 172 -0.33 -12.96 -16.26
C LEU A 172 -1.07 -13.74 -17.36
N VAL A 173 -2.10 -13.14 -17.98
CA VAL A 173 -2.87 -13.80 -19.05
C VAL A 173 -2.06 -13.82 -20.34
N GLU A 174 -1.51 -12.66 -20.71
CA GLU A 174 -0.66 -12.53 -21.90
C GLU A 174 0.63 -13.36 -21.78
N ALA A 175 1.20 -13.45 -20.58
CA ALA A 175 2.33 -14.32 -20.30
C ALA A 175 1.98 -15.81 -20.49
N ASP A 176 0.82 -16.27 -20.01
CA ASP A 176 0.39 -17.67 -20.18
C ASP A 176 0.14 -18.00 -21.65
N ASP A 177 -0.50 -17.10 -22.41
CA ASP A 177 -0.76 -17.27 -23.85
C ASP A 177 0.56 -17.35 -24.65
N ALA A 178 1.53 -16.50 -24.32
CA ALA A 178 2.85 -16.51 -24.95
C ALA A 178 3.66 -17.77 -24.58
N LEU A 179 3.62 -18.22 -23.32
CA LEU A 179 4.25 -19.48 -22.89
C LEU A 179 3.59 -20.70 -23.50
N GLU A 180 2.27 -20.70 -23.68
CA GLU A 180 1.56 -21.76 -24.38
C GLU A 180 2.03 -21.87 -25.84
N THR A 181 2.18 -20.73 -26.51
CA THR A 181 2.72 -20.68 -27.88
C THR A 181 4.16 -21.18 -27.91
N ALA A 182 5.01 -20.70 -27.00
CA ALA A 182 6.41 -21.10 -26.87
C ALA A 182 6.55 -22.62 -26.64
N MET A 183 5.77 -23.19 -25.72
CA MET A 183 5.75 -24.63 -25.43
C MET A 183 5.24 -25.47 -26.61
N ALA A 184 4.32 -24.95 -27.41
CA ALA A 184 3.83 -25.64 -28.60
C ALA A 184 4.89 -25.70 -29.72
N LEU A 185 5.75 -24.68 -29.79
CA LEU A 185 6.85 -24.57 -30.76
C LEU A 185 8.05 -25.43 -30.36
N ASP A 186 8.39 -25.49 -29.07
CA ASP A 186 9.41 -26.38 -28.52
C ASP A 186 8.86 -27.25 -27.37
N PRO A 187 8.30 -28.43 -27.68
CA PRO A 187 7.80 -29.35 -26.68
C PRO A 187 8.87 -29.99 -25.80
N ASP A 188 10.17 -29.86 -26.09
CA ASP A 188 11.24 -30.45 -25.29
C ASP A 188 12.00 -29.39 -24.47
N ALA A 189 11.56 -28.13 -24.51
CA ALA A 189 12.10 -27.06 -23.69
C ALA A 189 11.64 -27.15 -22.22
N ALA A 190 12.56 -27.52 -21.33
CA ALA A 190 12.30 -27.56 -19.89
C ALA A 190 12.15 -26.14 -19.29
N ASN A 191 12.96 -25.18 -19.72
CA ASN A 191 12.94 -23.78 -19.27
C ASN A 191 11.57 -23.12 -19.47
N ILE A 192 10.96 -23.28 -20.65
CA ILE A 192 9.65 -22.69 -20.97
C ILE A 192 8.55 -23.27 -20.06
N ARG A 193 8.58 -24.58 -19.80
CA ARG A 193 7.66 -25.22 -18.84
C ARG A 193 7.83 -24.69 -17.43
N ILE A 194 9.07 -24.45 -17.00
CA ILE A 194 9.36 -23.93 -15.66
C ILE A 194 8.86 -22.49 -15.54
N ASN A 195 9.10 -21.64 -16.54
CA ASN A 195 8.59 -20.28 -16.56
C ASN A 195 7.06 -20.25 -16.45
N ARG A 196 6.36 -21.13 -17.19
CA ARG A 196 4.90 -21.28 -17.07
C ARG A 196 4.47 -21.84 -15.72
N ALA A 197 5.26 -22.73 -15.13
CA ALA A 197 4.99 -23.22 -13.79
C ALA A 197 5.15 -22.12 -12.73
N VAL A 198 6.18 -21.28 -12.82
CA VAL A 198 6.42 -20.13 -11.93
C VAL A 198 5.28 -19.12 -12.07
N LEU A 199 4.86 -18.80 -13.30
CA LEU A 199 3.68 -17.95 -13.55
C LEU A 199 2.42 -18.52 -12.86
N TYR A 200 2.24 -19.84 -12.88
CA TYR A 200 1.15 -20.50 -12.16
C TYR A 200 1.32 -20.51 -10.64
N LEU A 201 2.54 -20.54 -10.11
CA LEU A 201 2.79 -20.36 -8.66
C LEU A 201 2.43 -18.94 -8.22
N GLU A 202 2.83 -17.92 -8.98
CA GLU A 202 2.45 -16.53 -8.73
C GLU A 202 0.93 -16.32 -8.79
N ALA A 203 0.25 -16.98 -9.73
CA ALA A 203 -1.21 -17.01 -9.80
C ALA A 203 -1.87 -17.91 -8.73
N GLY A 204 -1.06 -18.65 -7.95
CA GLY A 204 -1.47 -19.61 -6.94
C GLY A 204 -2.23 -20.83 -7.47
N MET A 205 -2.02 -21.16 -8.75
CA MET A 205 -2.48 -22.38 -9.40
C MET A 205 -1.51 -23.54 -9.18
N VAL A 206 -1.31 -23.87 -7.90
CA VAL A 206 -0.31 -24.83 -7.42
C VAL A 206 -0.37 -26.19 -8.15
N ASP A 207 -1.57 -26.70 -8.42
CA ASP A 207 -1.73 -28.02 -9.07
C ASP A 207 -1.25 -28.02 -10.52
N ARG A 208 -1.47 -26.92 -11.26
CA ARG A 208 -0.98 -26.77 -12.63
C ARG A 208 0.53 -26.59 -12.65
N ALA A 209 1.06 -25.76 -11.75
CA ALA A 209 2.49 -25.59 -11.59
C ALA A 209 3.20 -26.91 -11.28
N ARG A 210 2.65 -27.71 -10.35
CA ARG A 210 3.20 -29.02 -9.99
C ARG A 210 3.27 -29.98 -11.18
N ALA A 211 2.24 -30.00 -12.03
CA ALA A 211 2.23 -30.83 -13.23
C ALA A 211 3.34 -30.43 -14.21
N LEU A 212 3.47 -29.13 -14.49
CA LEU A 212 4.50 -28.60 -15.39
C LEU A 212 5.93 -28.83 -14.86
N LEU A 213 6.16 -28.67 -13.55
CA LEU A 213 7.46 -28.96 -12.93
C LEU A 213 7.82 -30.45 -13.02
N ALA A 214 6.83 -31.35 -12.87
CA ALA A 214 7.05 -32.79 -13.04
C ALA A 214 7.44 -33.15 -14.48
N GLU A 215 6.82 -32.49 -15.48
CA GLU A 215 7.21 -32.63 -16.89
C GLU A 215 8.62 -32.08 -17.14
N ALA A 216 8.93 -30.87 -16.67
CA ALA A 216 10.25 -30.26 -16.82
C ALA A 216 11.35 -31.13 -16.21
N ARG A 217 11.11 -31.71 -15.03
CA ARG A 217 12.02 -32.65 -14.37
C ARG A 217 12.25 -33.93 -15.19
N ALA A 218 11.24 -34.41 -15.90
CA ALA A 218 11.37 -35.60 -16.74
C ALA A 218 12.21 -35.33 -18.00
N ILE A 219 12.17 -34.09 -18.51
CA ILE A 219 12.96 -33.62 -19.65
C ILE A 219 14.43 -33.41 -19.25
N ASP A 220 14.67 -32.65 -18.18
CA ASP A 220 16.01 -32.37 -17.66
C ASP A 220 16.06 -32.60 -16.13
N PRO A 221 16.50 -33.80 -15.70
CA PRO A 221 16.59 -34.15 -14.28
C PRO A 221 17.59 -33.32 -13.47
N ASP A 222 18.62 -32.75 -14.11
CA ASP A 222 19.73 -32.06 -13.45
C ASP A 222 19.66 -30.53 -13.60
N SER A 223 18.59 -30.02 -14.22
CA SER A 223 18.36 -28.57 -14.40
C SER A 223 18.28 -27.83 -13.07
N GLY A 224 19.20 -26.87 -12.89
CA GLY A 224 19.20 -25.94 -11.76
C GLY A 224 17.92 -25.10 -11.70
N ILE A 225 17.35 -24.73 -12.85
CA ILE A 225 16.12 -23.93 -12.94
C ILE A 225 14.91 -24.77 -12.49
N THR A 226 14.88 -26.07 -12.80
CA THR A 226 13.83 -26.98 -12.28
C THR A 226 13.88 -27.05 -10.76
N LEU A 227 15.08 -27.09 -10.18
CA LEU A 227 15.26 -27.07 -8.73
C LEU A 227 14.76 -25.76 -8.09
N VAL A 228 14.93 -24.62 -8.75
CA VAL A 228 14.37 -23.34 -8.30
C VAL A 228 12.84 -23.40 -8.30
N GLY A 229 12.21 -23.81 -9.41
CA GLY A 229 10.75 -23.92 -9.50
C GLY A 229 10.15 -24.89 -8.49
N GLU A 230 10.80 -26.03 -8.25
CA GLU A 230 10.42 -26.96 -7.18
C GLU A 230 10.62 -26.37 -5.77
N GLY A 231 11.66 -25.54 -5.59
CA GLY A 231 11.90 -24.82 -4.35
C GLY A 231 10.82 -23.79 -4.04
N ILE A 232 10.39 -23.01 -5.04
CA ILE A 232 9.28 -22.06 -4.92
C ILE A 232 7.99 -22.82 -4.61
N LEU A 233 7.68 -23.89 -5.34
CA LEU A 233 6.51 -24.74 -5.06
C LEU A 233 6.52 -25.28 -3.62
N ALA A 234 7.66 -25.80 -3.16
CA ALA A 234 7.79 -26.31 -1.79
C ALA A 234 7.56 -25.18 -0.77
N PHE A 235 8.12 -23.98 -1.02
CA PHE A 235 7.95 -22.83 -0.15
C PHE A 235 6.48 -22.41 -0.06
N GLU A 236 5.83 -22.22 -1.21
CA GLU A 236 4.43 -21.79 -1.30
C GLU A 236 3.44 -22.84 -0.80
N THR A 237 3.82 -24.11 -0.76
CA THR A 237 2.98 -25.16 -0.14
C THR A 237 3.27 -25.37 1.34
N GLY A 238 4.20 -24.60 1.91
CA GLY A 238 4.56 -24.62 3.33
C GLY A 238 5.65 -25.65 3.71
N ASP A 239 6.19 -26.40 2.75
CA ASP A 239 7.35 -27.29 2.96
C ASP A 239 8.67 -26.50 2.88
N ILE A 240 8.94 -25.73 3.93
CA ILE A 240 10.10 -24.81 3.96
C ILE A 240 11.42 -25.57 4.05
N ASP A 241 11.45 -26.72 4.73
CA ASP A 241 12.64 -27.59 4.77
C ASP A 241 12.94 -28.18 3.39
N GLY A 242 11.89 -28.61 2.66
CA GLY A 242 12.00 -29.01 1.26
C GLY A 242 12.49 -27.87 0.36
N ALA A 243 11.93 -26.67 0.52
CA ALA A 243 12.35 -25.47 -0.21
C ALA A 243 13.83 -25.16 0.02
N LEU A 244 14.28 -25.18 1.27
CA LEU A 244 15.69 -24.98 1.63
C LEU A 244 16.60 -25.98 0.90
N ALA A 245 16.24 -27.26 0.89
CA ALA A 245 17.03 -28.30 0.23
C ALA A 245 17.10 -28.08 -1.30
N LYS A 246 15.99 -27.68 -1.91
CA LYS A 246 15.90 -27.40 -3.36
C LYS A 246 16.68 -26.16 -3.76
N PHE A 247 16.54 -25.05 -3.05
CA PHE A 247 17.32 -23.84 -3.31
C PHE A 247 18.82 -24.04 -3.05
N LEU A 248 19.19 -24.81 -2.03
CA LEU A 248 20.57 -25.16 -1.80
C LEU A 248 21.15 -25.96 -2.97
N ALA A 249 20.41 -26.97 -3.46
CA ALA A 249 20.81 -27.75 -4.63
C ALA A 249 20.89 -26.88 -5.91
N ALA A 250 19.94 -25.97 -6.11
CA ALA A 250 19.96 -25.02 -7.23
C ALA A 250 21.20 -24.09 -7.17
N SER A 251 21.53 -23.56 -5.99
CA SER A 251 22.72 -22.73 -5.78
C SER A 251 24.02 -23.51 -5.99
N ALA A 252 24.04 -24.81 -5.72
CA ALA A 252 25.19 -25.66 -6.02
C ALA A 252 25.31 -25.99 -7.52
N ALA A 253 24.17 -26.16 -8.21
CA ALA A 253 24.12 -26.39 -9.65
C ALA A 253 24.56 -25.14 -10.45
N ASN A 254 24.20 -23.94 -9.99
CA ASN A 254 24.68 -22.68 -10.54
C ASN A 254 25.15 -21.71 -9.44
N PRO A 255 26.44 -21.77 -9.04
CA PRO A 255 27.01 -20.92 -8.00
C PRO A 255 27.14 -19.44 -8.36
N ALA A 256 26.97 -19.07 -9.64
CA ALA A 256 27.08 -17.70 -10.12
C ALA A 256 25.72 -16.97 -10.20
N SER A 257 24.62 -17.62 -9.84
CA SER A 257 23.28 -17.01 -9.85
C SER A 257 22.97 -16.29 -8.53
N SER A 258 22.79 -14.97 -8.60
CA SER A 258 22.27 -14.15 -7.48
C SER A 258 20.85 -14.59 -7.09
N GLU A 259 19.98 -14.88 -8.06
CA GLU A 259 18.59 -15.27 -7.85
C GLU A 259 18.44 -16.56 -7.04
N ASN A 260 19.27 -17.57 -7.32
CA ASN A 260 19.27 -18.83 -6.56
C ASN A 260 19.61 -18.59 -5.08
N LEU A 261 20.50 -17.63 -4.80
CA LEU A 261 20.86 -17.25 -3.44
C LEU A 261 19.74 -16.45 -2.74
N GLN A 262 18.92 -15.72 -3.49
CA GLN A 262 17.75 -15.01 -2.93
C GLN A 262 16.69 -15.99 -2.42
N GLY A 263 16.34 -17.00 -3.23
CA GLY A 263 15.43 -18.08 -2.80
C GLY A 263 15.96 -18.84 -1.57
N LEU A 264 17.27 -19.13 -1.56
CA LEU A 264 17.94 -19.75 -0.41
C LEU A 264 17.85 -18.86 0.85
N ALA A 265 18.11 -17.56 0.72
CA ALA A 265 17.99 -16.62 1.83
C ALA A 265 16.55 -16.52 2.35
N ALA A 266 15.55 -16.55 1.47
CA ALA A 266 14.13 -16.57 1.85
C ALA A 266 13.78 -17.81 2.69
N ALA A 267 14.21 -19.00 2.27
CA ALA A 267 14.02 -20.23 3.03
C ALA A 267 14.75 -20.20 4.39
N GLN A 268 16.00 -19.74 4.42
CA GLN A 268 16.77 -19.57 5.66
C GLN A 268 16.06 -18.59 6.63
N TYR A 269 15.59 -17.46 6.14
CA TYR A 269 14.89 -16.46 6.95
C TYR A 269 13.57 -17.02 7.53
N ALA A 270 12.78 -17.70 6.70
CA ALA A 270 11.53 -18.35 7.11
C ALA A 270 11.72 -19.45 8.18
N LEU A 271 12.89 -20.10 8.20
CA LEU A 271 13.29 -21.08 9.23
C LEU A 271 13.91 -20.45 10.49
N GLY A 272 13.96 -19.11 10.56
CA GLY A 272 14.55 -18.40 11.69
C GLY A 272 16.08 -18.25 11.63
N GLN A 273 16.72 -18.66 10.54
CA GLN A 273 18.17 -18.64 10.35
C GLN A 273 18.65 -17.27 9.82
N THR A 274 18.21 -16.19 10.47
CA THR A 274 18.40 -14.79 10.02
C THR A 274 19.86 -14.46 9.65
N ARG A 275 20.82 -14.84 10.49
CA ARG A 275 22.24 -14.61 10.22
C ARG A 275 22.74 -15.30 8.94
N GLN A 276 22.23 -16.51 8.65
CA GLN A 276 22.61 -17.21 7.43
C GLN A 276 21.96 -16.54 6.22
N ALA A 277 20.70 -16.15 6.32
CA ALA A 277 20.00 -15.41 5.28
C ALA A 277 20.74 -14.12 4.88
N GLU A 278 21.19 -13.32 5.86
CA GLU A 278 21.97 -12.11 5.62
C GLU A 278 23.33 -12.39 4.94
N GLN A 279 24.03 -13.46 5.35
CA GLN A 279 25.27 -13.89 4.71
C GLN A 279 25.03 -14.32 3.26
N THR A 280 23.96 -15.07 3.01
CA THR A 280 23.56 -15.51 1.68
C THR A 280 23.20 -14.32 0.79
N LEU A 281 22.44 -13.34 1.31
CA LEU A 281 22.17 -12.08 0.60
C LEU A 281 23.46 -11.27 0.38
N GLY A 282 24.42 -11.32 1.30
CA GLY A 282 25.77 -10.76 1.13
C GLY A 282 26.56 -11.41 -0.01
N ASN A 283 26.31 -12.69 -0.30
CA ASN A 283 26.90 -13.38 -1.43
C ASN A 283 26.18 -13.01 -2.74
N ALA A 284 24.84 -12.98 -2.72
CA ALA A 284 24.01 -12.56 -3.86
C ALA A 284 24.42 -11.17 -4.36
N ASP A 285 24.54 -10.21 -3.44
CA ASP A 285 24.96 -8.83 -3.71
C ASP A 285 26.36 -8.72 -4.32
N ARG A 286 27.27 -9.65 -4.00
CA ARG A 286 28.61 -9.68 -4.60
C ARG A 286 28.62 -10.26 -6.01
N LEU A 287 27.64 -11.12 -6.34
CA LEU A 287 27.48 -11.67 -7.68
C LEU A 287 26.81 -10.65 -8.60
N ASP A 288 25.77 -9.96 -8.12
CA ASP A 288 25.14 -8.85 -8.82
C ASP A 288 24.95 -7.63 -7.91
N PRO A 289 25.91 -6.68 -7.90
CA PRO A 289 25.82 -5.45 -7.12
C PRO A 289 24.75 -4.46 -7.62
N ASN A 290 24.14 -4.72 -8.78
CA ASN A 290 23.15 -3.84 -9.38
C ASN A 290 21.72 -4.33 -9.17
N ASP A 291 21.54 -5.55 -8.67
CA ASP A 291 20.24 -6.13 -8.41
C ASP A 291 19.49 -5.35 -7.30
N PRO A 292 18.32 -4.76 -7.58
CA PRO A 292 17.52 -4.06 -6.58
C PRO A 292 16.76 -5.02 -5.64
N MET A 293 16.67 -6.32 -5.97
CA MET A 293 15.94 -7.28 -5.16
C MET A 293 16.65 -7.60 -3.85
N VAL A 294 17.98 -7.69 -3.87
CA VAL A 294 18.79 -7.93 -2.67
C VAL A 294 18.56 -6.87 -1.58
N PRO A 295 18.68 -5.55 -1.86
CA PRO A 295 18.36 -4.53 -0.87
C PRO A 295 16.86 -4.49 -0.52
N ASN A 296 15.94 -4.90 -1.40
CA ASN A 296 14.52 -5.05 -1.05
C ASN A 296 14.31 -6.11 0.03
N LEU A 297 14.87 -7.32 -0.14
CA LEU A 297 14.80 -8.38 0.86
C LEU A 297 15.46 -7.98 2.19
N ARG A 298 16.61 -7.29 2.14
CA ARG A 298 17.27 -6.76 3.34
C ARG A 298 16.44 -5.69 4.06
N THR A 299 15.69 -4.87 3.33
CA THR A 299 14.80 -3.86 3.93
C THR A 299 13.73 -4.53 4.77
N ILE A 300 13.09 -5.58 4.24
CA ILE A 300 12.05 -6.33 4.96
C ILE A 300 12.63 -6.97 6.23
N ILE A 301 13.78 -7.64 6.11
CA ILE A 301 14.47 -8.26 7.26
C ILE A 301 14.85 -7.19 8.31
N ALA A 302 15.35 -6.03 7.89
CA ALA A 302 15.77 -4.96 8.79
C ALA A 302 14.57 -4.33 9.53
N ILE A 303 13.43 -4.14 8.86
CA ILE A 303 12.18 -3.69 9.51
C ILE A 303 11.75 -4.71 10.57
N ASP A 304 11.70 -5.99 10.20
CA ASP A 304 11.33 -7.07 11.12
C ASP A 304 12.30 -7.15 12.33
N ASN A 305 13.59 -6.91 12.14
CA ASN A 305 14.60 -6.96 13.20
C ASN A 305 14.74 -5.66 14.01
N ALA A 306 13.90 -4.65 13.77
CA ALA A 306 14.00 -3.33 14.38
C ALA A 306 15.37 -2.63 14.13
N GLU A 307 15.96 -2.89 12.96
CA GLU A 307 17.21 -2.29 12.47
C GLU A 307 16.89 -1.10 11.57
N ALA A 308 16.27 -0.07 12.14
CA ALA A 308 15.69 1.04 11.39
C ALA A 308 16.68 1.78 10.46
N ASP A 309 17.93 1.93 10.89
CA ASP A 309 18.96 2.57 10.08
C ASP A 309 19.33 1.76 8.82
N GLU A 310 19.41 0.43 8.95
CA GLU A 310 19.67 -0.46 7.82
C GLU A 310 18.45 -0.53 6.90
N ALA A 311 17.24 -0.52 7.45
CA ALA A 311 16.02 -0.48 6.65
C ALA A 311 16.00 0.75 5.73
N ILE A 312 16.33 1.95 6.24
CA ILE A 312 16.39 3.17 5.42
C ILE A 312 17.53 3.09 4.39
N ARG A 313 18.73 2.64 4.78
CA ARG A 313 19.86 2.51 3.84
C ARG A 313 19.53 1.58 2.67
N ASN A 314 19.05 0.37 2.99
CA ASN A 314 18.69 -0.63 1.98
C ASN A 314 17.54 -0.12 1.10
N ALA A 315 16.50 0.48 1.69
CA ALA A 315 15.36 1.00 0.92
C ALA A 315 15.77 2.11 -0.06
N ARG A 316 16.71 2.97 0.33
CA ARG A 316 17.26 4.02 -0.55
C ARG A 316 18.13 3.43 -1.65
N GLU A 317 18.83 2.33 -1.36
CA GLU A 317 19.64 1.63 -2.35
C GLU A 317 18.78 0.95 -3.44
N ILE A 318 17.57 0.49 -3.11
CA ILE A 318 16.58 0.06 -4.12
C ILE A 318 16.37 1.19 -5.13
N ALA A 319 16.03 2.40 -4.65
CA ALA A 319 15.77 3.54 -5.53
C ALA A 319 17.00 3.95 -6.36
N ALA A 320 18.21 3.86 -5.78
CA ALA A 320 19.47 4.16 -6.47
C ALA A 320 19.82 3.14 -7.56
N ARG A 321 19.69 1.83 -7.25
CA ARG A 321 19.96 0.74 -8.20
C ARG A 321 18.91 0.68 -9.32
N SER A 322 17.68 1.06 -9.02
CA SER A 322 16.59 1.25 -9.99
C SER A 322 16.67 2.58 -10.78
N GLY A 323 17.69 3.41 -10.54
CA GLY A 323 17.82 4.83 -10.89
C GLY A 323 17.96 5.24 -12.36
N GLN A 324 17.27 4.59 -13.30
CA GLN A 324 16.93 5.17 -14.61
C GLN A 324 15.43 5.06 -14.95
N GLY A 325 14.57 5.31 -13.96
CA GLY A 325 13.26 5.90 -14.24
C GLY A 325 12.09 4.96 -14.56
N THR A 326 11.89 3.89 -13.79
CA THR A 326 10.59 3.19 -13.61
C THR A 326 10.71 2.33 -12.35
N LEU A 327 10.26 2.87 -11.21
CA LEU A 327 10.03 2.09 -9.99
C LEU A 327 8.64 1.46 -10.14
N ALA A 328 8.53 0.29 -10.77
CA ALA A 328 7.22 -0.41 -10.82
C ALA A 328 7.21 -1.90 -11.18
N LEU A 329 8.28 -2.53 -11.70
CA LEU A 329 8.08 -3.79 -12.45
C LEU A 329 8.77 -5.05 -11.89
N SER A 330 9.50 -4.97 -10.79
CA SER A 330 10.00 -6.19 -10.12
C SER A 330 9.60 -6.31 -8.64
N THR A 331 8.96 -5.28 -8.07
CA THR A 331 8.31 -5.37 -6.75
C THR A 331 6.89 -5.94 -6.82
N ALA A 332 6.41 -6.33 -8.02
CA ALA A 332 5.07 -6.86 -8.23
C ALA A 332 4.92 -8.34 -7.79
N ASN A 333 5.99 -9.14 -7.79
CA ASN A 333 5.90 -10.59 -7.54
C ASN A 333 6.47 -11.05 -6.19
N LEU A 334 7.11 -10.17 -5.41
CA LEU A 334 7.42 -10.42 -3.99
C LEU A 334 6.56 -9.49 -3.15
N GLY A 335 5.37 -9.99 -2.79
CA GLY A 335 4.29 -9.28 -2.13
C GLY A 335 4.74 -8.39 -0.97
N ASN A 336 4.91 -7.09 -1.26
CA ASN A 336 5.15 -6.11 -0.22
C ASN A 336 3.85 -5.83 0.54
N ARG A 337 3.58 -6.67 1.53
CA ARG A 337 2.54 -6.53 2.57
C ARG A 337 2.66 -5.25 3.42
N LEU A 338 3.76 -4.50 3.26
CA LEU A 338 4.08 -3.27 3.99
C LEU A 338 3.91 -1.99 3.16
N GLY A 339 3.39 -2.08 1.92
CA GLY A 339 3.42 -0.98 0.95
C GLY A 339 4.84 -0.74 0.40
N PRO A 340 5.14 0.43 -0.19
CA PRO A 340 6.47 0.71 -0.72
C PRO A 340 7.56 0.62 0.38
N PRO A 341 8.70 -0.05 0.15
CA PRO A 341 9.74 -0.27 1.18
C PRO A 341 10.20 1.01 1.87
N LEU A 342 10.32 2.11 1.12
CA LEU A 342 10.71 3.42 1.65
C LEU A 342 9.64 4.01 2.58
N LEU A 343 8.36 3.87 2.26
CA LEU A 343 7.28 4.32 3.15
C LEU A 343 7.36 3.56 4.47
N GLY A 344 7.46 2.23 4.42
CA GLY A 344 7.59 1.39 5.61
C GLY A 344 8.82 1.74 6.46
N ALA A 345 9.99 1.90 5.83
CA ALA A 345 11.24 2.21 6.52
C ALA A 345 11.21 3.57 7.25
N TYR A 346 10.71 4.63 6.59
CA TYR A 346 10.60 5.95 7.22
C TYR A 346 9.46 6.02 8.26
N ALA A 347 8.30 5.40 7.97
CA ALA A 347 7.18 5.36 8.91
C ALA A 347 7.55 4.65 10.22
N ASN A 348 8.44 3.65 10.18
CA ASN A 348 8.95 2.98 11.38
C ASN A 348 9.62 3.96 12.38
N LEU A 349 10.27 5.02 11.86
CA LEU A 349 10.87 6.11 12.63
C LEU A 349 9.94 7.34 12.80
N GLY A 350 8.66 7.22 12.49
CA GLY A 350 7.71 8.34 12.55
C GLY A 350 7.89 9.40 11.46
N LEU A 351 8.73 9.16 10.46
CA LEU A 351 9.06 10.11 9.39
C LEU A 351 8.06 9.99 8.21
N VAL A 352 6.77 9.93 8.51
CA VAL A 352 5.69 9.57 7.57
C VAL A 352 5.65 10.49 6.34
N ASP A 353 5.83 11.81 6.50
CA ASP A 353 5.85 12.75 5.37
C ASP A 353 6.97 12.44 4.35
N TRP A 354 8.10 11.92 4.82
CA TRP A 354 9.21 11.55 3.94
C TRP A 354 8.92 10.22 3.24
N GLY A 355 8.26 9.28 3.92
CA GLY A 355 7.73 8.07 3.31
C GLY A 355 6.69 8.37 2.23
N ARG A 356 5.77 9.32 2.49
CA ARG A 356 4.76 9.79 1.54
C ARG A 356 5.40 10.37 0.27
N TYR A 357 6.44 11.18 0.40
CA TYR A 357 7.18 11.73 -0.74
C TYR A 357 7.62 10.63 -1.72
N TYR A 358 8.14 9.50 -1.21
CA TYR A 358 8.55 8.37 -2.05
C TYR A 358 7.36 7.60 -2.61
N ASN A 359 6.33 7.32 -1.80
CA ASN A 359 5.09 6.67 -2.26
C ASN A 359 4.48 7.40 -3.45
N ASP A 360 4.36 8.73 -3.35
CA ASP A 360 3.71 9.56 -4.35
C ASP A 360 4.53 9.73 -5.64
N ARG A 361 5.84 9.44 -5.59
CA ARG A 361 6.75 9.41 -6.74
C ARG A 361 6.69 8.07 -7.49
N THR A 362 6.37 6.99 -6.78
CA THR A 362 6.30 5.61 -7.32
C THR A 362 4.86 5.15 -7.53
N ASP A 363 3.94 6.08 -7.60
CA ASP A 363 2.50 5.88 -7.64
C ASP A 363 2.04 5.30 -9.00
N ASP A 364 1.75 4.00 -9.03
CA ASP A 364 1.19 3.27 -10.17
C ASP A 364 -0.24 2.78 -9.86
N PRO A 365 -1.27 3.20 -10.63
CA PRO A 365 -2.66 2.75 -10.46
C PRO A 365 -2.90 1.25 -10.64
N PHE A 366 -1.93 0.50 -11.20
CA PHE A 366 -2.01 -0.95 -11.34
C PHE A 366 -1.29 -1.71 -10.21
N SER A 367 -0.66 -0.99 -9.28
CA SER A 367 0.09 -1.57 -8.15
C SER A 367 -0.70 -1.47 -6.84
N ALA A 368 -0.80 -2.59 -6.12
CA ALA A 368 -1.46 -2.62 -4.82
C ALA A 368 -0.71 -1.80 -3.76
N ALA A 369 0.63 -1.69 -3.87
CA ALA A 369 1.46 -0.94 -2.94
C ALA A 369 1.09 0.55 -2.90
N THR A 370 0.74 1.13 -4.05
CA THR A 370 0.22 2.50 -4.17
C THR A 370 -0.97 2.73 -3.25
N TYR A 371 -1.96 1.85 -3.32
CA TYR A 371 -3.21 1.97 -2.58
C TYR A 371 -3.02 1.65 -1.09
N LEU A 372 -2.17 0.67 -0.75
CA LEU A 372 -1.77 0.44 0.65
C LEU A 372 -1.10 1.68 1.25
N GLY A 373 -0.16 2.30 0.53
CA GLY A 373 0.50 3.51 0.99
C GLY A 373 -0.48 4.64 1.26
N ARG A 374 -1.47 4.83 0.39
CA ARG A 374 -2.55 5.81 0.57
C ARG A 374 -3.42 5.52 1.79
N SER A 375 -3.75 4.26 2.04
CA SER A 375 -4.51 3.83 3.22
C SER A 375 -3.78 4.14 4.53
N VAL A 376 -2.45 4.00 4.54
CA VAL A 376 -1.61 4.38 5.69
C VAL A 376 -1.53 5.90 5.86
N ILE A 377 -1.43 6.65 4.76
CA ILE A 377 -1.31 8.12 4.76
C ILE A 377 -2.61 8.80 5.19
N SER A 378 -3.78 8.24 4.84
CA SER A 378 -5.07 8.90 5.06
C SER A 378 -5.53 8.93 6.52
N GLN A 379 -4.92 8.13 7.41
CA GLN A 379 -5.33 8.03 8.82
C GLN A 379 -5.53 9.42 9.47
N PRO A 380 -6.61 9.61 10.24
CA PRO A 380 -7.14 10.93 10.55
C PRO A 380 -6.18 11.85 11.28
N THR A 381 -6.34 13.15 11.02
CA THR A 381 -5.75 14.22 11.83
C THR A 381 -6.48 14.31 13.19
N ALA A 382 -5.85 14.97 14.16
CA ALA A 382 -6.21 14.96 15.59
C ALA A 382 -7.63 15.48 15.96
N PHE A 383 -8.50 15.77 15.00
CA PHE A 383 -9.82 16.36 15.22
C PHE A 383 -10.94 15.39 14.81
N GLY A 384 -11.60 14.80 15.80
CA GLY A 384 -13.05 14.50 15.73
C GLY A 384 -13.55 13.28 14.94
N ALA A 385 -12.74 12.27 14.65
CA ALA A 385 -13.29 11.04 14.06
C ALA A 385 -13.88 10.12 15.16
N ASP A 386 -15.14 9.71 15.00
CA ASP A 386 -15.73 8.61 15.79
C ASP A 386 -14.92 7.32 15.53
N PRO A 387 -14.27 6.74 16.55
CA PRO A 387 -13.46 5.53 16.38
C PRO A 387 -14.28 4.32 15.88
N ALA A 388 -15.62 4.36 15.99
CA ALA A 388 -16.50 3.31 15.47
C ALA A 388 -16.77 3.42 13.96
N VAL A 389 -16.39 4.50 13.29
CA VAL A 389 -16.61 4.72 11.85
C VAL A 389 -15.31 4.56 11.07
N PRO A 390 -15.18 3.53 10.20
CA PRO A 390 -14.02 3.39 9.33
C PRO A 390 -13.87 4.58 8.39
N GLU A 391 -12.65 5.12 8.30
CA GLU A 391 -12.32 6.25 7.43
C GLU A 391 -12.48 5.85 5.95
N GLY A 392 -13.32 6.59 5.20
CA GLY A 392 -13.74 6.15 3.88
C GLY A 392 -12.65 6.14 2.80
N VAL A 393 -11.70 7.08 2.87
CA VAL A 393 -10.56 7.10 1.95
C VAL A 393 -9.63 5.91 2.19
N ALA A 394 -9.34 5.60 3.47
CA ALA A 394 -8.53 4.46 3.85
C ALA A 394 -9.15 3.14 3.38
N LEU A 395 -10.46 2.96 3.61
CA LEU A 395 -11.19 1.76 3.18
C LEU A 395 -11.22 1.64 1.65
N SER A 396 -11.49 2.73 0.94
CA SER A 396 -11.51 2.76 -0.53
C SER A 396 -10.18 2.35 -1.14
N ALA A 397 -9.08 2.84 -0.56
CA ALA A 397 -7.74 2.48 -0.98
C ALA A 397 -7.43 1.01 -0.64
N GLU A 398 -7.74 0.56 0.57
CA GLU A 398 -7.51 -0.82 0.98
C GLU A 398 -8.25 -1.83 0.08
N ILE A 399 -9.55 -1.62 -0.20
CA ILE A 399 -10.32 -2.52 -1.07
C ILE A 399 -9.73 -2.55 -2.49
N GLN A 400 -9.30 -1.42 -3.05
CA GLN A 400 -8.62 -1.38 -4.36
C GLN A 400 -7.27 -2.12 -4.31
N ALA A 401 -6.50 -2.01 -3.22
CA ALA A 401 -5.29 -2.78 -3.01
C ALA A 401 -5.57 -4.29 -3.00
N LEU A 402 -6.61 -4.73 -2.29
CA LEU A 402 -7.01 -6.15 -2.21
C LEU A 402 -7.53 -6.70 -3.54
N LEU A 403 -8.17 -5.86 -4.35
CA LEU A 403 -8.50 -6.26 -5.72
C LEU A 403 -7.23 -6.46 -6.52
N LEU A 404 -6.24 -5.57 -6.43
CA LEU A 404 -4.99 -5.68 -7.18
C LEU A 404 -4.16 -6.89 -6.75
N ASP A 405 -3.95 -7.05 -5.44
CA ASP A 405 -3.28 -8.19 -4.82
C ASP A 405 -4.04 -8.68 -3.57
N PRO A 406 -4.82 -9.77 -3.70
CA PRO A 406 -5.58 -10.35 -2.59
C PRO A 406 -4.74 -10.86 -1.44
N THR A 407 -3.45 -11.17 -1.66
CA THR A 407 -2.58 -11.76 -0.63
C THR A 407 -2.21 -10.78 0.49
N LEU A 408 -2.54 -9.50 0.31
CA LEU A 408 -2.32 -8.40 1.25
C LEU A 408 -3.37 -8.33 2.36
N ALA A 409 -4.50 -9.05 2.24
CA ALA A 409 -5.56 -9.00 3.25
C ALA A 409 -5.11 -9.57 4.61
N SER A 410 -4.06 -10.39 4.63
CA SER A 410 -3.50 -10.96 5.84
C SER A 410 -1.98 -10.97 5.79
N SER A 411 -1.37 -10.92 6.98
CA SER A 411 0.07 -10.97 7.14
C SER A 411 0.42 -11.75 8.39
N ARG A 412 1.56 -12.45 8.35
CA ARG A 412 2.09 -13.09 9.55
C ARG A 412 2.40 -12.06 10.62
N GLN A 413 2.04 -12.38 11.85
CA GLN A 413 2.14 -11.42 12.96
C GLN A 413 3.54 -11.40 13.59
N ARG A 414 4.32 -12.47 13.41
CA ARG A 414 5.66 -12.59 13.99
C ARG A 414 6.78 -12.19 13.03
N ARG A 415 6.73 -12.65 11.78
CA ARG A 415 7.78 -12.39 10.79
C ARG A 415 7.15 -12.27 9.43
N THR A 416 7.58 -11.26 8.68
CA THR A 416 7.17 -11.09 7.28
C THR A 416 7.81 -12.21 6.46
N ASP A 417 7.01 -12.99 5.74
CA ASP A 417 7.60 -13.98 4.82
C ASP A 417 8.11 -13.26 3.57
N LEU A 418 9.33 -13.60 3.14
CA LEU A 418 9.92 -13.03 1.92
C LEU A 418 9.29 -13.61 0.64
N LEU A 419 8.72 -14.82 0.73
CA LEU A 419 7.92 -15.47 -0.31
C LEU A 419 6.56 -15.85 0.28
N PRO A 420 5.47 -15.92 -0.51
CA PRO A 420 4.17 -16.35 0.00
C PRO A 420 4.21 -17.79 0.53
N ARG A 421 3.56 -18.05 1.66
CA ARG A 421 3.39 -19.41 2.23
C ARG A 421 2.14 -19.48 3.12
N PRO A 422 1.47 -20.64 3.22
CA PRO A 422 0.36 -20.83 4.12
C PRO A 422 0.73 -20.58 5.58
N PHE A 423 -0.17 -19.93 6.29
CA PHE A 423 -0.05 -19.71 7.72
C PHE A 423 -1.42 -19.54 8.37
N LEU A 424 -1.44 -19.72 9.69
CA LEU A 424 -2.52 -19.35 10.58
C LEU A 424 -1.87 -18.81 11.85
N ASP A 425 -1.96 -17.51 12.04
CA ASP A 425 -1.46 -16.82 13.22
C ASP A 425 -2.68 -16.28 13.98
N ALA A 426 -2.59 -16.32 15.31
CA ALA A 426 -3.61 -15.74 16.18
C ALA A 426 -2.93 -14.93 17.28
N GLN A 427 -3.52 -13.80 17.64
CA GLN A 427 -3.08 -12.94 18.72
C GLN A 427 -4.24 -12.67 19.68
N LEU A 428 -3.94 -12.74 20.97
CA LEU A 428 -4.83 -12.30 22.04
C LEU A 428 -4.19 -11.11 22.72
N THR A 429 -4.95 -10.04 22.92
CA THR A 429 -4.51 -8.81 23.56
C THR A 429 -5.38 -8.54 24.78
N GLY A 430 -4.74 -8.20 25.90
CA GLY A 430 -5.41 -7.79 27.13
C GLY A 430 -4.65 -6.64 27.78
N GLY A 431 -5.34 -5.78 28.52
CA GLY A 431 -4.70 -4.63 29.14
C GLY A 431 -5.57 -3.92 30.16
N VAL A 432 -4.94 -2.99 30.86
CA VAL A 432 -5.57 -2.07 31.81
C VAL A 432 -5.41 -0.67 31.26
N ILE A 433 -6.46 0.13 31.36
CA ILE A 433 -6.47 1.53 30.97
C ILE A 433 -6.99 2.37 32.13
N THR A 434 -6.44 3.56 32.32
CA THR A 434 -6.97 4.56 33.24
C THR A 434 -7.18 5.86 32.50
N VAL A 435 -8.30 6.55 32.72
CA VAL A 435 -8.61 7.86 32.14
C VAL A 435 -9.04 8.76 33.28
N GLY A 436 -8.20 9.74 33.64
CA GLY A 436 -8.41 10.49 34.89
C GLY A 436 -8.39 9.54 36.09
N ASP A 437 -9.48 9.53 36.86
CA ASP A 437 -9.65 8.67 38.04
C ASP A 437 -10.33 7.32 37.72
N THR A 438 -10.80 7.12 36.49
CA THR A 438 -11.49 5.87 36.07
C THR A 438 -10.50 4.76 35.76
N ILE A 439 -10.89 3.51 36.07
CA ILE A 439 -10.11 2.31 35.71
C ILE A 439 -10.94 1.43 34.79
N GLY A 440 -10.32 1.00 33.71
CA GLY A 440 -10.90 0.15 32.70
C GLY A 440 -9.98 -0.98 32.27
N HIS A 441 -10.48 -1.76 31.32
CA HIS A 441 -9.75 -2.85 30.70
C HIS A 441 -9.90 -2.81 29.17
N THR A 442 -8.90 -3.36 28.50
CA THR A 442 -8.89 -3.51 27.05
C THR A 442 -8.79 -4.98 26.71
N GLU A 443 -9.57 -5.44 25.74
CA GLU A 443 -9.55 -6.81 25.26
C GLU A 443 -9.46 -6.81 23.74
N GLY A 444 -8.81 -7.80 23.16
CA GLY A 444 -8.80 -7.95 21.71
C GLY A 444 -8.31 -9.30 21.24
N PHE A 445 -8.69 -9.64 20.01
CA PHE A 445 -8.13 -10.78 19.31
C PHE A 445 -7.93 -10.46 17.84
N ASP A 446 -6.89 -11.05 17.26
CA ASP A 446 -6.59 -10.98 15.83
C ASP A 446 -6.34 -12.39 15.31
N ILE A 447 -6.88 -12.69 14.13
CA ILE A 447 -6.64 -13.94 13.40
C ILE A 447 -6.24 -13.57 11.99
N ASP A 448 -5.06 -14.00 11.57
CA ASP A 448 -4.57 -13.86 10.20
C ASP A 448 -4.30 -15.25 9.62
N ALA A 449 -4.78 -15.49 8.40
CA ALA A 449 -4.57 -16.75 7.71
C ALA A 449 -4.33 -16.54 6.22
N TYR A 450 -3.55 -17.44 5.63
CA TYR A 450 -3.37 -17.54 4.19
C TYR A 450 -3.30 -19.01 3.77
N THR A 451 -3.98 -19.35 2.68
CA THR A 451 -3.89 -20.65 2.01
C THR A 451 -3.65 -20.44 0.52
N VAL A 452 -3.01 -21.41 -0.12
CA VAL A 452 -2.72 -21.42 -1.57
C VAL A 452 -3.56 -22.44 -2.35
N ALA A 453 -4.32 -23.31 -1.67
CA ALA A 453 -5.08 -24.37 -2.31
C ALA A 453 -6.47 -24.57 -1.65
N PRO A 454 -7.54 -24.86 -2.42
CA PRO A 454 -7.59 -25.00 -3.89
C PRO A 454 -7.60 -23.67 -4.66
N ILE A 455 -7.78 -22.55 -3.95
CA ILE A 455 -7.63 -21.18 -4.45
C ILE A 455 -6.86 -20.37 -3.40
N PRO A 456 -5.99 -19.43 -3.82
CA PRO A 456 -5.32 -18.54 -2.88
C PRO A 456 -6.32 -17.67 -2.14
N LEU A 457 -6.34 -17.78 -0.81
CA LEU A 457 -7.26 -17.05 0.06
C LEU A 457 -6.50 -16.47 1.24
N ALA A 458 -6.62 -15.17 1.43
CA ALA A 458 -6.16 -14.44 2.59
C ALA A 458 -7.35 -14.04 3.45
N PHE A 459 -7.25 -14.24 4.75
CA PHE A 459 -8.29 -13.92 5.72
C PHE A 459 -7.68 -13.18 6.91
N ARG A 460 -8.33 -12.10 7.33
CA ARG A 460 -8.03 -11.38 8.57
C ARG A 460 -9.32 -11.15 9.33
N ALA A 461 -9.29 -11.33 10.64
CA ALA A 461 -10.33 -10.86 11.54
C ALA A 461 -9.70 -10.21 12.76
N SER A 462 -10.21 -9.06 13.16
CA SER A 462 -9.78 -8.33 14.36
C SER A 462 -10.99 -7.95 15.19
N PHE A 463 -10.79 -7.88 16.50
CA PHE A 463 -11.76 -7.38 17.45
C PHE A 463 -11.01 -6.67 18.57
N ALA A 464 -11.54 -5.53 19.00
CA ALA A 464 -11.06 -4.80 20.15
C ALA A 464 -12.24 -4.29 20.97
N ARG A 465 -12.12 -4.31 22.29
CA ARG A 465 -13.07 -3.73 23.24
C ARG A 465 -12.30 -2.90 24.25
N VAL A 466 -12.84 -1.73 24.58
CA VAL A 466 -12.35 -0.85 25.63
C VAL A 466 -13.53 -0.50 26.51
N ASP A 467 -13.39 -0.75 27.79
CA ASP A 467 -14.44 -0.60 28.79
C ASP A 467 -13.84 0.11 30.01
N THR A 468 -14.31 1.32 30.29
CA THR A 468 -13.92 2.13 31.46
C THR A 468 -15.13 2.29 32.37
N ASN A 469 -14.96 1.92 33.65
CA ASN A 469 -16.00 2.10 34.66
C ASN A 469 -15.60 3.28 35.55
N GLY A 470 -16.44 4.31 35.56
CA GLY A 470 -16.36 5.43 36.48
C GLY A 470 -17.17 5.20 37.75
N ASP A 471 -16.75 5.85 38.85
CA ASP A 471 -17.53 5.85 40.10
C ASP A 471 -18.62 6.94 40.10
N ASP A 472 -18.50 7.96 39.24
CA ASP A 472 -19.44 9.07 39.08
C ASP A 472 -20.35 8.92 37.84
N PRO A 473 -21.63 9.35 37.89
CA PRO A 473 -22.53 9.31 36.73
C PRO A 473 -21.99 10.22 35.61
N GLY A 474 -21.77 9.68 34.41
CA GLY A 474 -21.19 10.44 33.29
C GLY A 474 -19.75 10.03 32.91
N ASP A 475 -19.13 9.08 33.60
CA ASP A 475 -17.74 8.67 33.38
C ASP A 475 -17.58 7.26 32.76
N ASP A 476 -18.70 6.58 32.49
CA ASP A 476 -18.71 5.25 31.88
C ASP A 476 -18.55 5.34 30.36
N SER A 477 -17.63 4.52 29.82
CA SER A 477 -17.51 4.31 28.38
C SER A 477 -17.34 2.84 28.05
N ASP A 478 -18.11 2.36 27.08
CA ASP A 478 -17.99 1.02 26.53
C ASP A 478 -17.96 1.12 25.01
N SER A 479 -16.85 0.67 24.43
CA SER A 479 -16.71 0.61 22.98
C SER A 479 -16.13 -0.72 22.54
N TRP A 480 -16.63 -1.22 21.42
CA TRP A 480 -16.00 -2.32 20.72
C TRP A 480 -15.97 -2.06 19.22
N THR A 481 -14.92 -2.54 18.58
CA THR A 481 -14.78 -2.55 17.12
C THR A 481 -14.39 -3.94 16.68
N GLY A 482 -14.82 -4.31 15.48
CA GLY A 482 -14.49 -5.57 14.87
C GLY A 482 -14.46 -5.43 13.36
N SER A 483 -13.50 -6.09 12.73
CA SER A 483 -13.43 -6.16 11.27
C SER A 483 -13.06 -7.56 10.82
N ALA A 484 -13.54 -7.96 9.65
CA ALA A 484 -13.07 -9.16 8.98
C ALA A 484 -12.95 -8.92 7.48
N ARG A 485 -11.84 -9.37 6.91
CA ARG A 485 -11.50 -9.31 5.49
C ARG A 485 -11.25 -10.71 4.96
N LEU A 486 -11.76 -10.97 3.76
CA LEU A 486 -11.51 -12.19 2.99
C LEU A 486 -11.21 -11.78 1.56
N ALA A 487 -10.04 -12.11 1.04
CA ALA A 487 -9.68 -11.82 -0.34
C ALA A 487 -9.07 -13.05 -1.01
N GLY A 488 -9.30 -13.21 -2.31
CA GLY A 488 -8.75 -14.34 -3.05
C GLY A 488 -8.50 -14.06 -4.53
N ARG A 489 -7.58 -14.84 -5.10
CA ARG A 489 -7.25 -14.83 -6.53
C ARG A 489 -8.06 -15.92 -7.25
N LEU A 490 -8.66 -15.57 -8.37
CA LEU A 490 -9.52 -16.43 -9.21
C LEU A 490 -8.89 -16.57 -10.59
N GLY A 491 -8.05 -17.58 -10.76
CA GLY A 491 -7.35 -17.77 -12.03
C GLY A 491 -6.25 -16.72 -12.27
N LEU A 492 -5.89 -16.48 -13.55
CA LEU A 492 -4.82 -15.55 -13.94
C LEU A 492 -5.26 -14.06 -13.90
N GLY A 493 -6.56 -13.79 -13.99
CA GLY A 493 -7.10 -12.44 -14.16
C GLY A 493 -8.11 -12.01 -13.11
N GLY A 494 -8.68 -12.93 -12.34
CA GLY A 494 -9.76 -12.63 -11.39
C GLY A 494 -9.25 -12.42 -9.96
N SER A 495 -9.97 -11.59 -9.22
CA SER A 495 -9.75 -11.29 -7.81
C SER A 495 -11.07 -10.95 -7.14
N PHE A 496 -11.20 -11.23 -5.86
CA PHE A 496 -12.33 -10.75 -5.07
C PHE A 496 -11.86 -10.32 -3.69
N ALA A 497 -12.63 -9.42 -3.09
CA ALA A 497 -12.52 -9.04 -1.69
C ALA A 497 -13.91 -8.99 -1.07
N ALA A 498 -14.03 -9.43 0.17
CA ALA A 498 -15.21 -9.37 0.99
C ALA A 498 -14.82 -8.80 2.35
N TRP A 499 -15.66 -7.94 2.90
CA TRP A 499 -15.39 -7.34 4.20
C TRP A 499 -16.66 -7.15 5.02
N ILE A 500 -16.45 -7.09 6.33
CA ILE A 500 -17.41 -6.60 7.30
C ILE A 500 -16.64 -5.83 8.35
N ASP A 501 -17.10 -4.62 8.65
CA ASP A 501 -16.63 -3.78 9.74
C ASP A 501 -17.86 -3.51 10.62
N GLY A 502 -17.66 -3.53 11.93
CA GLY A 502 -18.72 -3.24 12.87
C GLY A 502 -18.16 -2.69 14.16
N GLY A 503 -18.96 -1.87 14.82
CA GLY A 503 -18.57 -1.31 16.10
C GLY A 503 -19.74 -0.72 16.82
N GLU A 504 -19.53 -0.49 18.10
CA GLU A 504 -20.43 0.20 18.97
C GLU A 504 -19.61 1.07 19.91
N ALA A 505 -20.03 2.29 20.12
CA ALA A 505 -19.44 3.18 21.11
C ALA A 505 -20.57 3.77 21.95
N GLY A 506 -20.44 3.63 23.27
CA GLY A 506 -21.32 4.21 24.25
C GLY A 506 -20.52 5.09 25.19
N ASN A 507 -20.91 6.36 25.30
CA ASN A 507 -20.27 7.32 26.20
C ASN A 507 -21.35 8.01 27.04
N GLU A 508 -21.08 8.15 28.33
CA GLU A 508 -21.83 9.07 29.19
C GLU A 508 -21.03 10.37 29.35
N PHE A 509 -21.72 11.48 29.61
CA PHE A 509 -21.11 12.79 29.80
C PHE A 509 -21.77 13.52 30.97
N ALA A 510 -20.95 14.18 31.80
CA ALA A 510 -21.39 15.18 32.75
C ALA A 510 -21.61 16.55 32.07
N GLY A 511 -22.46 17.39 32.65
CA GLY A 511 -23.01 18.59 32.02
C GLY A 511 -22.06 19.69 31.58
N THR A 512 -22.48 20.39 30.52
CA THR A 512 -21.77 21.54 29.95
C THR A 512 -22.49 22.86 30.26
N VAL A 513 -21.87 24.01 29.98
CA VAL A 513 -22.49 25.33 30.24
C VAL A 513 -23.56 25.69 29.17
N PHE A 514 -23.54 25.05 28.00
CA PHE A 514 -24.45 25.35 26.88
C PHE A 514 -25.82 24.71 26.97
N ALA A 515 -25.90 23.63 27.72
CA ALA A 515 -27.14 23.08 28.20
C ALA A 515 -26.81 22.66 29.63
N PRO A 516 -27.40 23.26 30.68
CA PRO A 516 -27.13 22.90 32.07
C PRO A 516 -27.70 21.50 32.32
N THR A 517 -27.01 20.51 31.79
CA THR A 517 -27.50 19.16 31.63
C THR A 517 -26.78 18.30 32.64
N PRO A 518 -27.36 17.91 33.79
CA PRO A 518 -26.64 17.04 34.72
C PRO A 518 -26.19 15.70 34.11
N PHE A 519 -26.72 15.30 32.94
CA PHE A 519 -26.43 14.02 32.31
C PHE A 519 -26.74 14.05 30.81
N ALA A 520 -25.80 13.59 29.99
CA ALA A 520 -26.03 13.19 28.60
C ALA A 520 -25.42 11.81 28.35
N SER A 521 -25.99 11.06 27.40
CA SER A 521 -25.43 9.77 26.99
C SER A 521 -25.61 9.58 25.49
N GLU A 522 -24.60 9.03 24.85
CA GLU A 522 -24.59 8.72 23.43
C GLU A 522 -24.30 7.24 23.24
N ARG A 523 -24.97 6.64 22.26
CA ARG A 523 -24.66 5.30 21.79
C ARG A 523 -24.76 5.25 20.28
N SER A 524 -23.64 4.98 19.62
CA SER A 524 -23.57 4.73 18.18
C SER A 524 -23.28 3.25 17.94
N ARG A 525 -23.92 2.68 16.92
CA ARG A 525 -23.68 1.33 16.42
C ARG A 525 -23.58 1.40 14.91
N VAL A 526 -22.50 0.86 14.38
CA VAL A 526 -22.22 0.85 12.94
C VAL A 526 -21.95 -0.58 12.52
N VAL A 527 -22.52 -1.01 11.40
CA VAL A 527 -22.18 -2.26 10.72
C VAL A 527 -22.14 -1.98 9.24
N SER A 528 -21.01 -2.19 8.59
CA SER A 528 -20.86 -2.09 7.15
C SER A 528 -20.19 -3.32 6.58
N GLY A 529 -20.53 -3.70 5.36
CA GLY A 529 -19.86 -4.81 4.70
C GLY A 529 -20.15 -4.81 3.21
N GLY A 530 -19.32 -5.51 2.46
CA GLY A 530 -19.41 -5.50 1.02
C GLY A 530 -18.65 -6.62 0.34
N LEU A 531 -18.82 -6.65 -0.98
CA LEU A 531 -18.17 -7.55 -1.91
C LEU A 531 -17.60 -6.71 -3.05
N ALA A 532 -16.37 -6.99 -3.42
CA ALA A 532 -15.69 -6.39 -4.55
C ALA A 532 -15.10 -7.47 -5.45
N PHE A 533 -15.11 -7.22 -6.76
CA PHE A 533 -14.55 -8.10 -7.78
C PHE A 533 -13.66 -7.29 -8.71
N GLY A 534 -12.49 -7.85 -9.01
CA GLY A 534 -11.56 -7.28 -9.99
C GLY A 534 -11.28 -8.30 -11.08
N TYR A 535 -11.29 -7.86 -12.33
CA TYR A 535 -10.93 -8.70 -13.47
C TYR A 535 -9.97 -7.96 -14.42
N ARG A 536 -8.84 -8.58 -14.72
CA ARG A 536 -7.87 -8.10 -15.70
C ARG A 536 -8.35 -8.44 -17.11
N LEU A 537 -8.60 -7.42 -17.91
CA LEU A 537 -9.00 -7.55 -19.33
C LEU A 537 -7.77 -7.58 -20.25
N ALA A 538 -6.70 -6.91 -19.85
CA ALA A 538 -5.37 -6.95 -20.46
C ALA A 538 -4.32 -6.47 -19.44
N GLU A 539 -3.04 -6.56 -19.75
CA GLU A 539 -1.88 -6.20 -18.91
C GLU A 539 -2.09 -4.89 -18.13
N ARG A 540 -2.46 -3.80 -18.82
CA ARG A 540 -2.81 -2.51 -18.22
C ARG A 540 -4.29 -2.17 -18.40
N SER A 541 -5.18 -3.12 -18.12
CA SER A 541 -6.63 -2.94 -18.22
C SER A 541 -7.35 -3.78 -17.17
N ARG A 542 -8.03 -3.12 -16.22
CA ARG A 542 -8.68 -3.79 -15.08
C ARG A 542 -10.07 -3.24 -14.81
N LEU A 543 -11.06 -4.13 -14.86
CA LEU A 543 -12.42 -3.85 -14.44
C LEU A 543 -12.54 -4.13 -12.94
N MET A 544 -13.22 -3.23 -12.22
CA MET A 544 -13.52 -3.33 -10.81
C MET A 544 -15.02 -3.15 -10.60
N ALA A 545 -15.59 -3.97 -9.74
CA ALA A 545 -16.98 -3.92 -9.35
C ALA A 545 -17.08 -3.97 -7.82
N VAL A 546 -18.00 -3.21 -7.25
CA VAL A 546 -18.20 -3.20 -5.80
C VAL A 546 -19.66 -3.08 -5.43
N VAL A 547 -20.05 -3.74 -4.35
CA VAL A 547 -21.33 -3.55 -3.67
C VAL A 547 -21.05 -3.49 -2.17
N GLN A 548 -21.57 -2.47 -1.51
CA GLN A 548 -21.47 -2.28 -0.07
C GLN A 548 -22.85 -1.95 0.50
N HIS A 549 -23.08 -2.43 1.71
CA HIS A 549 -24.19 -2.00 2.55
C HIS A 549 -23.63 -1.49 3.89
N SER A 550 -24.21 -0.44 4.42
CA SER A 550 -23.91 0.11 5.74
C SER A 550 -25.19 0.42 6.49
N HIS A 551 -25.17 0.06 7.76
CA HIS A 551 -26.23 0.28 8.73
C HIS A 551 -25.65 1.07 9.90
N VAL A 552 -26.27 2.20 10.21
CA VAL A 552 -25.89 3.08 11.31
C VAL A 552 -27.11 3.29 12.19
N GLU A 553 -26.98 2.98 13.47
CA GLU A 553 -27.94 3.32 14.51
C GLU A 553 -27.28 4.22 15.53
N ARG A 554 -27.91 5.34 15.83
CA ARG A 554 -27.43 6.30 16.81
C ARG A 554 -28.57 6.65 17.73
N ARG A 555 -28.28 6.69 19.02
CA ARG A 555 -29.20 7.09 20.06
C ARG A 555 -28.50 8.02 21.01
N ASP A 556 -29.02 9.23 21.08
CA ASP A 556 -28.54 10.25 21.98
C ASP A 556 -29.64 10.55 22.99
N PHE A 557 -29.24 10.77 24.24
CA PHE A 557 -30.09 11.22 25.32
C PHE A 557 -29.45 12.43 25.97
N ASN A 558 -30.26 13.45 26.23
CA ASN A 558 -29.84 14.63 26.96
C ASN A 558 -30.90 15.00 28.01
N ARG A 559 -30.47 15.43 29.18
CA ARG A 559 -31.36 16.01 30.19
C ARG A 559 -30.90 17.40 30.57
N THR A 560 -31.68 18.43 30.26
CA THR A 560 -31.45 19.82 30.67
C THR A 560 -32.17 20.14 31.97
N LEU A 561 -31.49 20.80 32.91
CA LEU A 561 -32.05 21.34 34.15
C LEU A 561 -31.68 22.82 34.31
N LEU A 562 -32.67 23.70 34.20
CA LEU A 562 -32.56 25.12 34.52
C LEU A 562 -33.40 25.41 35.77
N PHE A 563 -32.84 26.13 36.73
CA PHE A 563 -33.52 26.48 37.98
C PHE A 563 -33.61 27.99 38.16
N ASP A 564 -34.67 28.42 38.83
CA ASP A 564 -34.91 29.82 39.22
C ASP A 564 -34.77 30.83 38.07
N ILE A 565 -35.19 30.44 36.85
CA ILE A 565 -35.19 31.31 35.67
C ILE A 565 -36.15 32.48 35.95
N PRO A 566 -35.70 33.74 36.02
CA PRO A 566 -36.57 34.85 36.37
C PRO A 566 -37.63 35.10 35.29
N ASP A 567 -38.87 35.36 35.69
CA ASP A 567 -39.88 35.79 34.73
C ASP A 567 -39.49 37.13 34.08
N PRO A 568 -39.59 37.28 32.75
CA PRO A 568 -39.16 38.50 32.06
C PRO A 568 -39.98 39.75 32.43
N VAL A 569 -41.14 39.60 33.07
CA VAL A 569 -42.02 40.70 33.48
C VAL A 569 -42.02 40.89 35.01
N PHE A 570 -41.91 39.81 35.79
CA PHE A 570 -41.94 39.81 37.25
C PHE A 570 -40.77 39.02 37.89
N PRO A 571 -39.51 39.39 37.63
CA PRO A 571 -38.33 38.60 38.02
C PRO A 571 -38.14 38.46 39.54
N ASP A 572 -38.65 39.40 40.33
CA ASP A 572 -38.55 39.38 41.81
C ASP A 572 -39.60 38.48 42.48
N PHE A 573 -40.60 38.00 41.73
CA PHE A 573 -41.77 37.31 42.27
C PHE A 573 -42.04 35.96 41.60
N ILE A 574 -41.72 35.83 40.32
CA ILE A 574 -41.98 34.63 39.53
C ILE A 574 -40.65 34.12 38.99
N SER A 575 -40.42 32.83 39.18
CA SER A 575 -39.32 32.11 38.54
C SER A 575 -39.81 30.77 38.00
N TYR A 576 -39.04 30.19 37.10
CA TYR A 576 -39.34 28.91 36.48
C TYR A 576 -38.20 27.93 36.72
N ASP A 577 -38.52 26.69 37.07
CA ASP A 577 -37.63 25.56 36.86
C ASP A 577 -38.04 24.85 35.58
N LEU A 578 -37.08 24.57 34.70
CA LEU A 578 -37.27 23.79 33.50
C LEU A 578 -36.45 22.51 33.61
N ARG A 579 -37.11 21.37 33.42
CA ARG A 579 -36.46 20.11 33.12
C ARG A 579 -36.87 19.67 31.72
N GLU A 580 -35.91 19.33 30.88
CA GLU A 580 -36.16 18.82 29.53
C GLU A 580 -35.37 17.52 29.34
N ASP A 581 -36.06 16.45 28.95
CA ASP A 581 -35.45 15.17 28.59
C ASP A 581 -35.65 14.97 27.07
N ASP A 582 -34.55 14.97 26.32
CA ASP A 582 -34.52 14.79 24.87
C ASP A 582 -33.93 13.42 24.50
N ILE A 583 -34.63 12.67 23.66
CA ILE A 583 -34.16 11.43 23.06
C ILE A 583 -34.17 11.60 21.55
N LEU A 584 -32.99 11.54 20.94
CA LEU A 584 -32.83 11.53 19.50
C LEU A 584 -32.38 10.14 19.07
N LYS A 585 -33.07 9.59 18.07
CA LYS A 585 -32.71 8.32 17.46
C LYS A 585 -32.57 8.53 15.97
N GLN A 586 -31.46 8.10 15.43
CA GLN A 586 -31.19 8.05 14.01
C GLN A 586 -30.93 6.61 13.62
N ARG A 587 -31.57 6.19 12.54
CA ARG A 587 -31.26 4.93 11.86
C ARG A 587 -31.03 5.23 10.40
N SER A 588 -29.93 4.77 9.83
CA SER A 588 -29.61 4.93 8.43
C SER A 588 -29.16 3.61 7.82
N ASP A 589 -29.78 3.25 6.71
CA ASP A 589 -29.44 2.10 5.88
C ASP A 589 -29.00 2.65 4.51
N ALA A 590 -27.75 2.42 4.11
CA ALA A 590 -27.23 2.86 2.82
C ALA A 590 -26.61 1.69 2.05
N THR A 591 -26.92 1.60 0.76
CA THR A 591 -26.38 0.58 -0.14
C THR A 591 -25.77 1.27 -1.35
N MET A 592 -24.50 0.97 -1.63
CA MET A 592 -23.77 1.49 -2.78
C MET A 592 -23.36 0.35 -3.70
N GLY A 593 -23.47 0.55 -5.00
CA GLY A 593 -22.92 -0.32 -6.03
C GLY A 593 -22.18 0.49 -7.08
N GLY A 594 -21.03 0.02 -7.54
CA GLY A 594 -20.20 0.73 -8.51
C GLY A 594 -19.45 -0.18 -9.46
N LEU A 595 -19.15 0.36 -10.64
CA LEU A 595 -18.27 -0.23 -11.65
C LEU A 595 -17.23 0.80 -12.10
N ALA A 596 -15.97 0.40 -12.15
CA ALA A 596 -14.89 1.22 -12.67
C ALA A 596 -13.97 0.40 -13.58
N HIS A 597 -13.39 1.05 -14.58
CA HIS A 597 -12.38 0.48 -15.46
C HIS A 597 -11.15 1.38 -15.43
N ILE A 598 -9.99 0.79 -15.11
CA ILE A 598 -8.69 1.44 -15.26
C ILE A 598 -8.04 0.87 -16.51
N TRP A 599 -7.63 1.75 -17.42
CA TRP A 599 -6.95 1.40 -18.66
C TRP A 599 -5.70 2.27 -18.83
N GLY A 600 -4.59 1.67 -19.26
CA GLY A 600 -3.32 2.35 -19.48
C GLY A 600 -2.70 2.00 -20.83
N ALA A 601 -2.07 2.98 -21.45
CA ALA A 601 -1.27 2.82 -22.66
C ALA A 601 -0.11 3.82 -22.64
N GLY A 602 1.13 3.29 -22.63
CA GLY A 602 2.34 4.10 -22.50
C GLY A 602 2.33 4.92 -21.20
N ASP A 603 2.47 6.24 -21.35
CA ASP A 603 2.52 7.22 -20.28
C ASP A 603 1.13 7.72 -19.83
N ILE A 604 0.04 7.25 -20.44
CA ILE A 604 -1.33 7.66 -20.11
C ILE A 604 -2.07 6.52 -19.40
N THR A 605 -2.75 6.86 -18.30
CA THR A 605 -3.73 5.98 -17.62
C THR A 605 -5.04 6.72 -17.48
N VAL A 606 -6.16 6.04 -17.69
CA VAL A 606 -7.52 6.58 -17.55
C VAL A 606 -8.34 5.66 -16.67
N GLN A 607 -8.97 6.22 -15.65
CA GLN A 607 -9.92 5.56 -14.77
C GLN A 607 -11.29 6.20 -14.92
N TYR A 608 -12.28 5.41 -15.30
CA TYR A 608 -13.65 5.89 -15.47
C TYR A 608 -14.66 4.88 -14.94
N GLY A 609 -15.83 5.35 -14.55
CA GLY A 609 -16.80 4.50 -13.89
C GLY A 609 -18.08 5.22 -13.51
N PHE A 610 -18.95 4.47 -12.84
CA PHE A 610 -20.16 4.99 -12.22
C PHE A 610 -20.44 4.29 -10.91
N GLU A 611 -21.11 5.00 -10.01
CA GLU A 611 -21.54 4.54 -8.71
C GLU A 611 -23.00 4.96 -8.51
N VAL A 612 -23.78 4.09 -7.87
CA VAL A 612 -25.16 4.35 -7.49
C VAL A 612 -25.31 4.01 -6.02
N GLN A 613 -25.92 4.91 -5.28
CA GLN A 613 -26.20 4.76 -3.87
C GLN A 613 -27.67 4.98 -3.59
N SER A 614 -28.23 4.14 -2.73
CA SER A 614 -29.57 4.27 -2.18
C SER A 614 -29.45 4.36 -0.66
N THR A 615 -30.00 5.41 -0.07
CA THR A 615 -29.94 5.69 1.36
C THR A 615 -31.36 5.89 1.89
N ARG A 616 -31.67 5.20 3.00
CA ARG A 616 -32.88 5.40 3.79
C ARG A 616 -32.48 5.77 5.21
N ALA A 617 -32.85 6.95 5.67
CA ALA A 617 -32.63 7.39 7.04
C ALA A 617 -33.96 7.73 7.73
N VAL A 618 -34.09 7.31 8.99
CA VAL A 618 -35.20 7.67 9.87
C VAL A 618 -34.60 8.40 11.06
N LEU A 619 -35.01 9.64 11.23
CA LEU A 619 -34.68 10.44 12.40
C LEU A 619 -35.94 10.59 13.23
N SER A 620 -35.86 10.31 14.53
CA SER A 620 -36.96 10.53 15.47
C SER A 620 -36.46 11.28 16.68
N ALA A 621 -37.19 12.33 17.08
CA ALA A 621 -36.96 13.06 18.31
C ALA A 621 -38.15 12.87 19.24
N ASP A 622 -37.90 12.56 20.51
CA ASP A 622 -38.88 12.55 21.59
C ASP A 622 -38.40 13.52 22.65
N GLN A 623 -39.18 14.57 22.89
CA GLN A 623 -38.86 15.63 23.83
C GLN A 623 -39.94 15.65 24.91
N THR A 624 -39.53 15.57 26.16
CA THR A 624 -40.42 15.76 27.31
C THR A 624 -39.90 16.88 28.18
N ALA A 625 -40.67 17.96 28.30
CA ALA A 625 -40.33 19.07 29.17
C ALA A 625 -41.31 19.19 30.35
N TRP A 626 -40.78 19.54 31.50
CA TRP A 626 -41.51 19.90 32.71
C TRP A 626 -41.15 21.33 33.08
N THR A 627 -42.14 22.20 33.10
CA THR A 627 -41.98 23.60 33.51
C THR A 627 -42.69 23.81 34.83
N THR A 628 -41.92 24.12 35.87
CA THR A 628 -42.44 24.39 37.20
C THR A 628 -42.37 25.89 37.50
N LEU A 629 -43.53 26.53 37.61
CA LEU A 629 -43.66 27.93 38.01
C LEU A 629 -43.57 28.03 39.54
N LYS A 630 -42.64 28.87 40.01
CA LYS A 630 -42.47 29.27 41.40
C LYS A 630 -42.93 30.71 41.59
N PHE A 631 -43.70 30.96 42.64
CA PHE A 631 -44.05 32.31 43.10
C PHE A 631 -43.46 32.54 44.47
N LEU A 632 -42.64 33.58 44.64
CA LEU A 632 -41.89 33.86 45.88
C LEU A 632 -41.06 32.66 46.39
N GLY A 633 -40.53 31.86 45.46
CA GLY A 633 -39.73 30.67 45.77
C GLY A 633 -40.54 29.41 46.13
N GLU A 634 -41.86 29.49 46.18
CA GLU A 634 -42.75 28.34 46.41
C GLU A 634 -43.30 27.82 45.09
N GLU A 635 -43.30 26.49 44.91
CA GLU A 635 -43.87 25.84 43.72
C GLU A 635 -45.40 26.04 43.67
N VAL A 636 -45.89 26.60 42.56
CA VAL A 636 -47.32 26.90 42.37
C VAL A 636 -47.95 25.97 41.34
N GLN A 637 -47.24 25.68 40.25
CA GLN A 637 -47.77 24.93 39.13
C GLN A 637 -46.64 24.21 38.40
N SER A 638 -46.84 22.93 38.06
CA SER A 638 -45.96 22.18 37.17
C SER A 638 -46.75 21.72 35.94
N GLU A 639 -46.22 22.03 34.76
CA GLU A 639 -46.78 21.63 33.47
C GLU A 639 -45.84 20.65 32.78
N ARG A 640 -46.39 19.58 32.19
CA ARG A 640 -45.63 18.63 31.39
C ARG A 640 -46.05 18.74 29.93
N THR A 641 -45.11 19.03 29.06
CA THR A 641 -45.27 19.00 27.60
C THR A 641 -44.49 17.83 27.03
N HIS A 642 -45.04 17.19 26.00
CA HIS A 642 -44.39 16.11 25.28
C HIS A 642 -44.61 16.32 23.78
N GLY A 643 -43.51 16.27 23.03
CA GLY A 643 -43.48 16.41 21.59
C GLY A 643 -42.70 15.26 20.98
N GLU A 644 -43.24 14.68 19.91
CA GLU A 644 -42.55 13.68 19.11
C GLU A 644 -42.46 14.16 17.66
N SER A 645 -41.32 13.94 17.02
CA SER A 645 -41.13 14.16 15.59
C SER A 645 -40.46 12.95 14.96
N ARG A 646 -40.81 12.69 13.70
CA ARG A 646 -40.24 11.62 12.89
C ARG A 646 -40.11 12.10 11.46
N THR A 647 -38.89 12.02 10.94
CA THR A 647 -38.53 12.41 9.58
C THR A 647 -37.94 11.21 8.89
N GLU A 648 -38.43 10.91 7.69
CA GLU A 648 -37.90 9.86 6.83
C GLU A 648 -37.25 10.49 5.60
N ILE A 649 -36.04 10.05 5.28
CA ILE A 649 -35.23 10.53 4.17
C ILE A 649 -34.93 9.32 3.30
N ASP A 650 -35.54 9.25 2.12
CA ASP A 650 -35.19 8.31 1.07
C ASP A 650 -34.44 9.07 -0.04
N GLN A 651 -33.22 8.65 -0.37
CA GLN A 651 -32.38 9.30 -1.36
C GLN A 651 -31.72 8.28 -2.28
N ILE A 652 -31.70 8.59 -3.58
CA ILE A 652 -30.83 7.93 -4.56
C ILE A 652 -29.82 8.95 -5.10
N LEU A 653 -28.56 8.54 -5.12
CA LEU A 653 -27.44 9.32 -5.62
C LEU A 653 -26.71 8.52 -6.71
N GLY A 654 -26.34 9.18 -7.80
CA GLY A 654 -25.50 8.61 -8.84
C GLY A 654 -24.24 9.46 -9.03
N ARG A 655 -23.08 8.82 -9.09
CA ARG A 655 -21.81 9.43 -9.51
C ARG A 655 -21.37 8.82 -10.83
N VAL A 656 -20.92 9.64 -11.76
CA VAL A 656 -20.21 9.20 -12.98
C VAL A 656 -18.90 9.97 -13.04
N PHE A 657 -17.80 9.29 -13.36
CA PHE A 657 -16.48 9.93 -13.36
C PHE A 657 -15.58 9.43 -14.48
N ALA A 658 -14.64 10.28 -14.89
CA ALA A 658 -13.53 9.95 -15.77
C ALA A 658 -12.33 10.82 -15.41
N PHE A 659 -11.23 10.17 -15.03
CA PHE A 659 -9.97 10.79 -14.64
C PHE A 659 -8.82 10.21 -15.45
N GLY A 660 -8.01 11.07 -16.04
CA GLY A 660 -6.80 10.75 -16.75
C GLY A 660 -5.56 11.16 -15.96
N ARG A 661 -4.50 10.38 -16.14
CA ARG A 661 -3.15 10.64 -15.66
C ARG A 661 -2.20 10.55 -16.83
N TRP A 662 -1.30 11.51 -16.94
CA TRP A 662 -0.25 11.55 -17.94
C TRP A 662 1.12 11.73 -17.26
N THR A 663 2.03 10.79 -17.50
CA THR A 663 3.36 10.75 -16.86
C THR A 663 4.46 10.67 -17.95
N PRO A 664 4.69 11.74 -18.71
CA PRO A 664 5.61 11.74 -19.85
C PRO A 664 7.08 11.52 -19.48
N SER A 665 7.43 11.68 -18.20
CA SER A 665 8.75 11.38 -17.66
C SER A 665 8.66 11.09 -16.16
N PRO A 666 9.68 10.49 -15.54
CA PRO A 666 9.72 10.28 -14.08
C PRO A 666 9.65 11.57 -13.25
N ASP A 667 9.94 12.72 -13.86
CA ASP A 667 10.01 14.03 -13.21
C ASP A 667 8.76 14.90 -13.46
N LEU A 668 7.77 14.41 -14.22
CA LEU A 668 6.56 15.17 -14.53
C LEU A 668 5.32 14.28 -14.58
N ARG A 669 4.30 14.64 -13.82
CA ARG A 669 2.98 14.02 -13.82
C ARG A 669 1.88 15.07 -13.89
N ILE A 670 0.84 14.79 -14.65
CA ILE A 670 -0.37 15.61 -14.76
C ILE A 670 -1.59 14.70 -14.56
N ASP A 671 -2.44 15.05 -13.60
CA ASP A 671 -3.74 14.40 -13.38
C ASP A 671 -4.84 15.38 -13.79
N PHE A 672 -5.88 14.89 -14.46
CA PHE A 672 -6.99 15.71 -14.94
C PHE A 672 -8.27 14.89 -15.04
N GLY A 673 -9.42 15.52 -14.89
CA GLY A 673 -10.69 14.83 -15.12
C GLY A 673 -11.85 15.48 -14.40
N THR A 674 -12.97 14.78 -14.36
CA THR A 674 -14.16 15.27 -13.67
C THR A 674 -15.06 14.12 -13.23
N GLY A 675 -15.72 14.32 -12.10
CA GLY A 675 -16.92 13.60 -11.70
C GLY A 675 -18.17 14.45 -11.89
N ILE A 676 -19.32 13.79 -11.94
CA ILE A 676 -20.64 14.38 -11.80
C ILE A 676 -21.40 13.56 -10.79
N VAL A 677 -21.82 14.21 -9.70
CA VAL A 677 -22.73 13.64 -8.70
C VAL A 677 -24.11 14.22 -8.94
N ARG A 678 -25.12 13.36 -8.95
CA ARG A 678 -26.53 13.74 -9.09
C ARG A 678 -27.35 13.05 -8.03
N ALA A 679 -28.18 13.80 -7.31
CA ALA A 679 -29.15 13.26 -6.38
C ALA A 679 -30.59 13.38 -6.93
N GLU A 680 -31.47 12.47 -6.52
CA GLU A 680 -32.91 12.63 -6.74
C GLU A 680 -33.46 13.84 -5.97
N LYS A 681 -34.50 14.47 -6.54
CA LYS A 681 -35.03 15.76 -6.07
C LYS A 681 -35.54 15.65 -4.64
N GLY A 682 -35.05 16.53 -3.75
CA GLY A 682 -35.45 16.59 -2.33
C GLY A 682 -34.48 15.92 -1.35
N GLY A 683 -33.33 15.42 -1.82
CA GLY A 683 -32.24 14.96 -0.95
C GLY A 683 -31.31 16.11 -0.46
N PRO A 684 -30.41 15.82 0.50
CA PRO A 684 -29.49 16.80 1.08
C PRO A 684 -28.37 17.28 0.14
N VAL A 685 -28.05 16.52 -0.92
CA VAL A 685 -27.02 16.88 -1.92
C VAL A 685 -27.63 17.78 -2.99
N PRO A 686 -26.95 18.87 -3.44
CA PRO A 686 -27.42 19.67 -4.57
C PRO A 686 -27.76 18.80 -5.79
N GLU A 687 -28.78 19.19 -6.55
CA GLU A 687 -29.35 18.34 -7.62
C GLU A 687 -28.28 17.81 -8.59
N VAL A 688 -27.27 18.63 -8.91
CA VAL A 688 -26.07 18.22 -9.67
C VAL A 688 -24.83 18.94 -9.13
N VAL A 689 -23.78 18.18 -8.81
CA VAL A 689 -22.46 18.69 -8.42
C VAL A 689 -21.42 18.20 -9.42
N LEU A 690 -20.67 19.12 -10.01
CA LEU A 690 -19.46 18.80 -10.79
C LEU A 690 -18.26 18.68 -9.84
N GLU A 691 -17.47 17.64 -10.04
CA GLU A 691 -16.25 17.33 -9.29
C GLU A 691 -15.01 17.42 -10.21
N PRO A 692 -14.67 18.59 -10.77
CA PRO A 692 -13.49 18.76 -11.59
C PRO A 692 -12.20 18.55 -10.78
N ARG A 693 -11.20 17.96 -11.44
CA ARG A 693 -9.86 17.79 -10.88
C ARG A 693 -8.80 18.13 -11.92
N LEU A 694 -7.78 18.84 -11.47
CA LEU A 694 -6.60 19.15 -12.27
C LEU A 694 -5.42 19.27 -11.33
N GLY A 695 -4.32 18.59 -11.63
CA GLY A 695 -3.09 18.74 -10.89
C GLY A 695 -1.85 18.48 -11.74
N ILE A 696 -0.75 19.06 -11.28
CA ILE A 696 0.57 18.90 -11.86
C ILE A 696 1.56 18.63 -10.74
N ALA A 697 2.47 17.70 -10.97
CA ALA A 697 3.59 17.45 -10.10
C ALA A 697 4.87 17.34 -10.91
N TRP A 698 5.90 18.06 -10.48
CA TRP A 698 7.12 18.28 -11.23
C TRP A 698 8.34 18.31 -10.32
N SER A 699 9.42 17.67 -10.77
CA SER A 699 10.73 17.64 -10.14
C SER A 699 11.68 18.63 -10.84
N PRO A 700 11.84 19.87 -10.32
CA PRO A 700 12.74 20.86 -10.94
C PRO A 700 14.23 20.52 -10.77
N ALA A 701 14.56 19.72 -9.76
CA ALA A 701 15.90 19.29 -9.41
C ALA A 701 15.81 18.01 -8.58
N GLU A 702 16.89 17.22 -8.56
CA GLU A 702 16.98 16.02 -7.73
C GLU A 702 16.65 16.31 -6.26
N GLY A 703 15.84 15.45 -5.63
CA GLY A 703 15.39 15.63 -4.26
C GLY A 703 14.27 16.67 -4.06
N HIS A 704 13.86 17.43 -5.08
CA HIS A 704 12.81 18.43 -4.97
C HIS A 704 11.58 18.08 -5.78
N TRP A 705 10.38 18.20 -5.19
CA TRP A 705 9.11 18.04 -5.89
C TRP A 705 8.16 19.20 -5.60
N LEU A 706 7.57 19.75 -6.66
CA LEU A 706 6.52 20.75 -6.61
C LEU A 706 5.22 20.11 -7.09
N ARG A 707 4.16 20.23 -6.31
CA ARG A 707 2.84 19.70 -6.61
C ARG A 707 1.82 20.83 -6.51
N ALA A 708 0.86 20.87 -7.42
CA ALA A 708 -0.29 21.75 -7.32
C ALA A 708 -1.54 21.01 -7.80
N ALA A 709 -2.65 21.17 -7.10
CA ALA A 709 -3.92 20.55 -7.46
C ALA A 709 -5.11 21.47 -7.16
N ILE A 710 -6.12 21.37 -8.02
CA ILE A 710 -7.46 21.90 -7.83
C ILE A 710 -8.39 20.69 -7.79
N GLN A 711 -9.18 20.58 -6.73
CA GLN A 711 -10.12 19.48 -6.53
C GLN A 711 -11.43 20.02 -5.99
N ARG A 712 -12.55 19.59 -6.55
CA ARG A 712 -13.87 19.83 -5.98
C ARG A 712 -14.54 18.50 -5.71
N ASN A 713 -14.97 18.28 -4.47
CA ASN A 713 -15.56 17.02 -4.02
C ASN A 713 -16.88 17.30 -3.31
N ALA A 714 -17.89 16.47 -3.58
CA ALA A 714 -19.15 16.48 -2.84
C ALA A 714 -19.10 15.43 -1.72
N GLU A 715 -19.60 15.80 -0.54
CA GLU A 715 -19.83 14.86 0.55
C GLU A 715 -21.05 14.00 0.20
N THR A 716 -20.78 12.72 -0.04
CA THR A 716 -21.81 11.71 -0.33
C THR A 716 -21.95 10.80 0.89
N PRO A 717 -23.18 10.39 1.26
CA PRO A 717 -23.35 9.40 2.33
C PRO A 717 -22.50 8.14 2.04
N GLY A 718 -22.01 7.45 3.07
CA GLY A 718 -21.26 6.19 2.91
C GLY A 718 -19.77 6.36 2.61
N ASN A 719 -19.01 5.28 2.85
CA ASN A 719 -17.57 5.39 3.11
C ASN A 719 -16.69 4.84 1.98
N LEU A 720 -17.23 4.47 0.80
CA LEU A 720 -16.45 3.82 -0.25
C LEU A 720 -16.66 4.45 -1.62
N THR A 721 -15.58 4.58 -2.39
CA THR A 721 -15.62 4.97 -3.80
C THR A 721 -14.54 4.24 -4.61
N LEU A 722 -14.86 3.94 -5.87
CA LEU A 722 -13.92 3.50 -6.90
C LEU A 722 -13.40 4.69 -7.72
N ALA A 723 -13.86 5.92 -7.48
CA ALA A 723 -13.22 7.10 -8.03
C ALA A 723 -11.86 7.32 -7.34
N PRO A 724 -10.85 7.84 -8.06
CA PRO A 724 -9.62 8.31 -7.41
C PRO A 724 -9.94 9.26 -6.26
N THR A 725 -9.19 9.20 -5.17
CA THR A 725 -9.39 10.06 -3.98
C THR A 725 -8.38 11.20 -3.87
N ASP A 726 -7.27 11.14 -4.62
CA ASP A 726 -6.24 12.17 -4.69
C ASP A 726 -6.19 12.85 -6.08
N THR A 727 -5.33 13.86 -6.20
CA THR A 727 -4.86 14.39 -7.48
C THR A 727 -3.38 14.68 -7.35
N VAL A 728 -2.55 14.06 -8.18
CA VAL A 728 -1.09 14.08 -8.13
C VAL A 728 -0.49 13.79 -6.73
N GLY A 729 -1.13 12.92 -5.93
CA GLY A 729 -0.72 12.56 -4.56
C GLY A 729 -1.20 13.56 -3.49
N ILE A 730 -1.89 14.64 -3.88
CA ILE A 730 -2.52 15.55 -2.94
C ILE A 730 -3.90 14.98 -2.57
N LEU A 731 -4.05 14.63 -1.30
CA LEU A 731 -5.35 14.42 -0.65
C LEU A 731 -5.85 15.78 -0.16
N ALA A 732 -7.11 16.12 -0.42
CA ALA A 732 -7.70 17.33 0.12
C ALA A 732 -8.14 17.08 1.56
N ASP A 733 -7.53 17.76 2.53
CA ASP A 733 -8.03 17.78 3.91
C ASP A 733 -9.43 18.38 3.93
N THR A 734 -10.43 17.73 4.50
CA THR A 734 -11.79 18.28 4.55
C THR A 734 -12.24 18.48 5.99
N LEU A 735 -12.73 19.68 6.30
CA LEU A 735 -13.49 19.92 7.53
C LEU A 735 -14.81 19.11 7.48
N PRO A 736 -15.44 18.81 8.62
CA PRO A 736 -16.73 18.13 8.68
C PRO A 736 -17.79 18.83 7.81
N LEU A 737 -18.15 18.17 6.70
CA LEU A 737 -19.21 18.61 5.81
C LEU A 737 -20.51 17.96 6.24
N GLY A 738 -21.59 18.73 6.25
CA GLY A 738 -22.94 18.19 6.37
C GLY A 738 -23.30 17.37 5.13
N ALA A 739 -24.40 16.62 5.20
CA ALA A 739 -24.88 15.86 4.05
C ALA A 739 -25.09 16.79 2.85
N GLY A 740 -24.42 16.50 1.72
CA GLY A 740 -24.46 17.36 0.53
C GLY A 740 -23.54 18.57 0.53
N GLY A 741 -22.67 18.69 1.52
CA GLY A 741 -21.61 19.69 1.52
C GLY A 741 -20.64 19.50 0.35
N VAL A 742 -19.99 20.61 -0.02
CA VAL A 742 -19.05 20.64 -1.14
C VAL A 742 -17.80 21.37 -0.71
N ALA A 743 -16.64 20.77 -0.98
CA ALA A 743 -15.34 21.40 -0.76
C ALA A 743 -14.63 21.61 -2.09
N THR A 744 -14.22 22.85 -2.37
CA THR A 744 -13.31 23.19 -3.47
C THR A 744 -11.96 23.56 -2.88
N SER A 745 -10.94 22.77 -3.18
CA SER A 745 -9.60 22.90 -2.62
C SER A 745 -8.57 23.25 -3.70
N TYR A 746 -7.74 24.24 -3.39
CA TYR A 746 -6.58 24.66 -4.16
C TYR A 746 -5.35 24.43 -3.29
N THR A 747 -4.50 23.50 -3.69
CA THR A 747 -3.35 23.08 -2.87
C THR A 747 -2.07 23.19 -3.67
N ALA A 748 -1.02 23.72 -3.06
CA ALA A 748 0.34 23.72 -3.58
C ALA A 748 1.29 23.19 -2.51
N ARG A 749 2.15 22.24 -2.86
CA ARG A 749 3.08 21.58 -1.96
C ARG A 749 4.48 21.55 -2.55
N TRP A 750 5.47 21.91 -1.76
CA TRP A 750 6.89 21.75 -2.06
C TRP A 750 7.50 20.76 -1.08
N GLU A 751 8.16 19.74 -1.61
CA GLU A 751 8.87 18.71 -0.86
C GLU A 751 10.34 18.76 -1.25
N ALA A 752 11.24 18.69 -0.27
CA ALA A 752 12.67 18.82 -0.48
C ALA A 752 13.45 17.86 0.42
N GLU A 753 14.14 16.91 -0.20
CA GLU A 753 15.20 16.14 0.42
C GLU A 753 16.53 16.89 0.25
N TRP A 754 17.03 17.50 1.32
CA TRP A 754 18.25 18.31 1.29
C TRP A 754 19.51 17.45 1.42
N THR A 755 19.39 16.37 2.20
CA THR A 755 20.44 15.38 2.41
C THR A 755 19.78 14.03 2.65
N PRO A 756 20.53 12.92 2.61
CA PRO A 756 20.00 11.62 3.01
C PRO A 756 19.46 11.55 4.44
N HIS A 757 19.66 12.59 5.27
CA HIS A 757 19.22 12.67 6.68
C HIS A 757 18.19 13.78 6.97
N ILE A 758 17.89 14.67 6.01
CA ILE A 758 17.06 15.86 6.26
C ILE A 758 16.07 16.05 5.11
N PHE A 759 14.80 16.09 5.47
CA PHE A 759 13.67 16.33 4.57
C PHE A 759 12.76 17.44 5.11
N THR A 760 12.20 18.25 4.24
CA THR A 760 11.21 19.27 4.60
C THR A 760 10.06 19.30 3.60
N SER A 761 8.88 19.70 4.05
CA SER A 761 7.77 20.05 3.17
C SER A 761 7.15 21.39 3.56
N LEU A 762 6.60 22.08 2.57
CA LEU A 762 5.81 23.30 2.73
C LEU A 762 4.54 23.15 1.88
N GLU A 763 3.38 23.23 2.51
CA GLU A 763 2.08 23.09 1.86
C GLU A 763 1.24 24.33 2.12
N GLY A 764 0.67 24.90 1.06
CA GLY A 764 -0.34 25.95 1.14
C GLY A 764 -1.65 25.41 0.58
N GLN A 765 -2.75 25.63 1.30
CA GLN A 765 -4.07 25.18 0.93
C GLN A 765 -5.08 26.31 1.11
N HIS A 766 -5.91 26.51 0.10
CA HIS A 766 -7.06 27.39 0.13
C HIS A 766 -8.31 26.56 -0.14
N GLN A 767 -9.34 26.70 0.67
CA GLN A 767 -10.60 25.98 0.50
C GLN A 767 -11.80 26.88 0.58
N GLU A 768 -12.75 26.62 -0.31
CA GLU A 768 -14.11 27.12 -0.27
C GLU A 768 -15.03 25.96 0.10
N LEU A 769 -15.82 26.15 1.15
CA LEU A 769 -16.61 25.11 1.80
C LEU A 769 -18.08 25.52 1.81
N GLU A 770 -18.95 24.60 1.42
CA GLU A 770 -20.41 24.79 1.41
C GLU A 770 -21.05 23.72 2.29
N ASN A 771 -22.02 24.13 3.14
CA ASN A 771 -22.80 23.29 4.04
C ASN A 771 -21.92 22.47 5.01
N LEU A 772 -21.16 23.17 5.85
CA LEU A 772 -20.38 22.60 6.95
C LEU A 772 -21.31 22.28 8.13
N SER A 773 -21.02 21.20 8.86
CA SER A 773 -21.77 20.83 10.05
C SER A 773 -20.83 20.23 11.08
N PHE A 774 -20.70 20.90 12.23
CA PHE A 774 -19.80 20.50 13.31
C PHE A 774 -20.63 19.99 14.49
N ALA A 775 -20.42 18.75 14.93
CA ALA A 775 -20.97 18.30 16.21
C ALA A 775 -20.26 19.04 17.37
N TYR A 776 -21.03 19.56 18.33
CA TYR A 776 -20.47 20.18 19.52
C TYR A 776 -19.78 19.09 20.38
N PRO A 777 -18.51 19.25 20.78
CA PRO A 777 -17.81 18.26 21.62
C PRO A 777 -18.60 17.99 22.91
N SER A 778 -18.79 16.72 23.28
CA SER A 778 -19.61 16.23 24.42
C SER A 778 -21.12 16.54 24.37
N ALA A 779 -21.61 17.17 23.30
CA ALA A 779 -23.03 17.45 23.09
C ALA A 779 -23.40 17.30 21.61
N GLN A 780 -23.15 16.12 21.05
CA GLN A 780 -23.21 15.86 19.60
C GLN A 780 -24.59 16.13 18.94
N LEU A 781 -25.64 16.34 19.72
CA LEU A 781 -26.96 16.76 19.27
C LEU A 781 -27.07 18.24 18.91
N VAL A 782 -26.12 19.03 19.39
CA VAL A 782 -25.97 20.43 19.02
C VAL A 782 -24.97 20.44 17.87
N SER A 783 -25.44 20.59 16.64
CA SER A 783 -24.56 20.90 15.52
C SER A 783 -24.43 22.42 15.37
N VAL A 784 -23.24 22.87 15.00
CA VAL A 784 -23.02 24.21 14.48
C VAL A 784 -22.94 24.11 12.97
N ASP A 785 -24.02 24.50 12.31
CA ASP A 785 -24.11 24.49 10.85
C ASP A 785 -23.62 25.83 10.28
N VAL A 786 -22.78 25.76 9.26
CA VAL A 786 -22.22 26.92 8.57
C VAL A 786 -22.52 26.78 7.07
N GLU A 787 -23.28 27.73 6.53
CA GLU A 787 -23.73 27.68 5.13
C GLU A 787 -22.55 27.76 4.15
N ARG A 788 -21.67 28.76 4.32
CA ARG A 788 -20.41 28.82 3.58
C ARG A 788 -19.26 29.29 4.45
N GLY A 789 -18.11 28.66 4.25
CA GLY A 789 -16.87 29.00 4.92
C GLY A 789 -15.68 28.97 3.98
N ARG A 790 -14.60 29.56 4.44
CA ARG A 790 -13.32 29.59 3.75
C ARG A 790 -12.20 29.28 4.72
N THR A 791 -11.21 28.53 4.26
CA THR A 791 -9.99 28.26 5.01
C THR A 791 -8.75 28.54 4.17
N ASP A 792 -7.78 29.23 4.77
CA ASP A 792 -6.44 29.43 4.23
C ASP A 792 -5.45 28.81 5.22
N ARG A 793 -4.71 27.78 4.80
CA ARG A 793 -3.76 27.06 5.65
C ARG A 793 -2.38 27.03 5.01
N VAL A 794 -1.34 27.26 5.82
CA VAL A 794 0.05 27.02 5.43
C VAL A 794 0.70 26.12 6.47
N THR A 795 1.20 24.98 6.04
CA THR A 795 1.86 23.98 6.87
C THR A 795 3.32 23.83 6.46
N ALA A 796 4.24 23.97 7.40
CA ALA A 796 5.64 23.62 7.23
C ALA A 796 5.96 22.38 8.08
N ALA A 797 6.65 21.40 7.50
CA ALA A 797 7.08 20.21 8.21
C ALA A 797 8.55 19.88 7.94
N GLY A 798 9.19 19.21 8.89
CA GLY A 798 10.58 18.81 8.83
C GLY A 798 10.80 17.45 9.49
N ASN A 799 11.54 16.60 8.79
CA ASN A 799 11.92 15.25 9.21
C ASN A 799 13.44 15.14 9.21
N ILE A 800 13.99 14.58 10.28
CA ILE A 800 15.42 14.35 10.46
C ILE A 800 15.62 12.90 10.89
N TRP A 801 16.47 12.19 10.15
CA TRP A 801 16.93 10.86 10.52
C TRP A 801 18.33 10.94 11.12
N PHE A 802 18.45 10.53 12.39
CA PHE A 802 19.72 10.36 13.07
C PHE A 802 20.09 8.87 13.13
N THR A 803 21.39 8.58 12.96
CA THR A 803 21.93 7.23 13.20
C THR A 803 21.71 6.79 14.64
N GLY A 804 21.50 5.50 14.86
CA GLY A 804 21.09 4.93 16.14
C GLY A 804 19.58 4.66 16.23
N GLY A 805 18.90 4.62 15.08
CA GLY A 805 17.46 4.35 14.99
C GLY A 805 16.58 5.47 15.55
N ILE A 806 16.97 6.74 15.38
CA ILE A 806 16.22 7.88 15.88
C ILE A 806 15.67 8.71 14.72
N GLY A 807 14.34 8.87 14.67
CA GLY A 807 13.66 9.82 13.81
C GLY A 807 13.12 10.99 14.63
N VAL A 808 13.33 12.21 14.16
CA VAL A 808 12.71 13.42 14.72
C VAL A 808 11.87 14.05 13.63
N TYR A 809 10.63 14.39 13.97
CA TYR A 809 9.69 15.02 13.05
C TYR A 809 9.02 16.20 13.74
N GLY A 810 8.56 17.15 12.94
CA GLY A 810 7.72 18.22 13.44
C GLY A 810 7.00 18.94 12.31
N SER A 811 5.85 19.50 12.63
CA SER A 811 5.09 20.36 11.72
C SER A 811 4.44 21.52 12.47
N ALA A 812 4.22 22.61 11.75
CA ALA A 812 3.49 23.77 12.23
C ALA A 812 2.58 24.28 11.12
N SER A 813 1.32 24.51 11.45
CA SER A 813 0.30 25.03 10.54
C SER A 813 -0.22 26.36 11.05
N LEU A 814 -0.30 27.34 10.16
CA LEU A 814 -1.04 28.58 10.38
C LEU A 814 -2.34 28.46 9.60
N ILE A 815 -3.47 28.71 10.26
CA ILE A 815 -4.81 28.52 9.71
C ILE A 815 -5.57 29.83 9.89
N ARG A 816 -6.23 30.28 8.83
CA ARG A 816 -7.24 31.33 8.89
C ARG A 816 -8.54 30.75 8.41
N SER A 817 -9.58 30.87 9.23
CA SER A 817 -10.92 30.43 8.88
C SER A 817 -11.88 31.61 8.95
N GLU A 818 -12.87 31.62 8.07
CA GLU A 818 -13.89 32.66 8.00
C GLU A 818 -15.21 32.07 7.53
N ILE A 819 -16.31 32.43 8.20
CA ILE A 819 -17.68 32.20 7.74
C ILE A 819 -17.99 33.26 6.69
N THR A 820 -18.24 32.85 5.45
CA THR A 820 -18.45 33.76 4.32
C THR A 820 -19.92 34.01 4.01
N GLU A 821 -20.82 33.13 4.49
CA GLU A 821 -22.27 33.28 4.34
C GLU A 821 -22.99 32.55 5.48
N GLY A 822 -24.11 33.09 5.96
CA GLY A 822 -24.93 32.51 7.01
C GLY A 822 -24.87 33.27 8.34
N ILE A 823 -25.21 32.59 9.43
CA ILE A 823 -25.13 33.15 10.79
C ILE A 823 -23.66 33.44 11.11
N ASP A 824 -23.39 34.61 11.72
CA ASP A 824 -22.05 35.02 12.13
C ASP A 824 -21.02 35.21 10.99
N GLU A 825 -21.50 35.64 9.82
CA GLU A 825 -20.65 36.08 8.69
C GLU A 825 -19.50 37.00 9.14
N GLY A 826 -18.29 36.72 8.65
CA GLY A 826 -17.05 37.41 8.98
C GLY A 826 -16.35 36.92 10.26
N LYS A 827 -16.95 35.99 11.02
CA LYS A 827 -16.29 35.34 12.17
C LYS A 827 -15.53 34.08 11.75
N ARG A 828 -14.70 33.55 12.66
CA ARG A 828 -13.96 32.29 12.46
C ARG A 828 -14.89 31.09 12.45
N ILE A 829 -14.55 30.09 11.63
CA ILE A 829 -15.26 28.80 11.63
C ILE A 829 -15.04 28.13 13.01
N PRO A 830 -16.10 27.63 13.67
CA PRO A 830 -16.01 26.98 14.98
C PRO A 830 -15.07 25.76 14.98
N PHE A 831 -14.40 25.53 16.10
CA PHE A 831 -13.49 24.39 16.36
C PHE A 831 -12.31 24.28 15.39
N VAL A 832 -12.02 25.35 14.65
CA VAL A 832 -10.82 25.47 13.82
C VAL A 832 -9.81 26.34 14.56
N PRO A 833 -8.67 25.78 15.01
CA PRO A 833 -7.63 26.55 15.69
C PRO A 833 -6.88 27.46 14.71
N ASP A 834 -6.41 28.62 15.19
CA ASP A 834 -5.63 29.57 14.37
C ASP A 834 -4.26 29.03 13.96
N TRP A 835 -3.73 28.09 14.74
CA TRP A 835 -2.49 27.40 14.43
C TRP A 835 -2.44 26.06 15.14
N THR A 836 -1.67 25.14 14.59
CA THR A 836 -1.34 23.87 15.24
C THR A 836 0.16 23.65 15.11
N ALA A 837 0.72 22.91 16.07
CA ALA A 837 2.11 22.46 15.97
C ALA A 837 2.24 21.08 16.57
N ARG A 838 3.18 20.29 16.06
CA ARG A 838 3.62 19.05 16.69
C ARG A 838 5.10 18.87 16.53
N VAL A 839 5.73 18.28 17.53
CA VAL A 839 7.12 17.83 17.48
C VAL A 839 7.19 16.49 18.18
N GLY A 840 7.83 15.52 17.54
CA GLY A 840 8.00 14.20 18.10
C GLY A 840 9.34 13.57 17.74
N ALA A 841 9.69 12.55 18.51
CA ALA A 841 10.82 11.70 18.25
C ALA A 841 10.40 10.23 18.44
N VAL A 842 10.86 9.38 17.54
CA VAL A 842 10.74 7.93 17.63
C VAL A 842 12.15 7.35 17.72
N TRP A 843 12.33 6.42 18.64
CA TRP A 843 13.53 5.62 18.75
C TRP A 843 13.17 4.13 18.59
N VAL A 844 13.87 3.47 17.67
CA VAL A 844 13.74 2.03 17.42
C VAL A 844 15.10 1.39 17.68
N HIS A 845 15.11 0.37 18.54
CA HIS A 845 16.32 -0.33 18.94
C HIS A 845 16.28 -1.81 18.52
N PRO A 846 17.40 -2.43 18.09
CA PRO A 846 17.47 -3.85 17.70
C PRO A 846 17.11 -4.88 18.79
N LEU A 847 16.93 -4.44 20.04
CA LEU A 847 16.31 -5.24 21.10
C LEU A 847 14.77 -5.23 21.03
N GLN A 848 14.22 -4.85 19.86
CA GLN A 848 12.78 -4.74 19.60
C GLN A 848 12.09 -3.79 20.58
N ILE A 849 12.76 -2.69 20.92
CA ILE A 849 12.17 -1.60 21.71
C ILE A 849 11.82 -0.49 20.74
N ARG A 850 10.58 -0.02 20.79
CA ARG A 850 10.15 1.20 20.13
C ARG A 850 9.66 2.17 21.19
N ALA A 851 10.24 3.36 21.25
CA ALA A 851 9.80 4.44 22.12
C ALA A 851 9.47 5.66 21.28
N GLN A 852 8.39 6.33 21.62
CA GLN A 852 7.92 7.54 20.97
C GLN A 852 7.57 8.56 22.05
N ILE A 853 8.00 9.80 21.83
CA ILE A 853 7.54 10.95 22.58
C ILE A 853 7.08 12.00 21.57
N GLU A 854 5.93 12.59 21.83
CA GLU A 854 5.36 13.63 20.99
C GLU A 854 4.75 14.72 21.86
N ARG A 855 4.87 15.96 21.42
CA ARG A 855 4.08 17.06 21.94
C ARG A 855 3.29 17.70 20.81
N VAL A 856 2.00 17.88 21.06
CA VAL A 856 1.06 18.55 20.16
C VAL A 856 0.59 19.82 20.83
N TRP A 857 0.37 20.86 20.03
CA TRP A 857 -0.19 22.14 20.44
C TRP A 857 -1.28 22.56 19.45
N ALA A 858 -2.32 23.19 19.99
CA ALA A 858 -3.32 23.90 19.21
C ALA A 858 -3.49 25.31 19.78
N GLY A 859 -3.62 26.29 18.89
CA GLY A 859 -3.93 27.66 19.25
C GLY A 859 -5.39 27.85 19.68
N PRO A 860 -5.76 29.08 20.07
CA PRO A 860 -7.14 29.41 20.41
C PRO A 860 -8.08 29.15 19.24
N GLN A 861 -9.31 28.71 19.56
CA GLN A 861 -10.34 28.39 18.59
C GLN A 861 -11.69 28.99 18.98
N SER A 862 -12.52 29.26 17.97
CA SER A 862 -13.90 29.72 18.18
C SER A 862 -14.77 28.55 18.64
N SER A 863 -15.59 28.74 19.67
CA SER A 863 -16.60 27.76 20.10
C SER A 863 -17.93 27.91 19.37
N GLY A 864 -18.05 28.91 18.48
CA GLY A 864 -19.28 29.26 17.79
C GLY A 864 -19.98 30.53 18.33
N PRO A 865 -21.19 30.82 17.84
CA PRO A 865 -21.88 32.09 18.06
C PRO A 865 -22.19 32.40 19.53
N GLY A 866 -21.73 33.55 20.02
CA GLY A 866 -22.07 34.05 21.36
C GLY A 866 -21.34 33.35 22.53
N VAL A 867 -20.39 32.49 22.21
CA VAL A 867 -19.61 31.68 23.16
C VAL A 867 -18.19 32.22 23.28
N PRO A 868 -17.58 32.24 24.48
CA PRO A 868 -16.16 32.56 24.62
C PRO A 868 -15.26 31.61 23.82
N GLU A 869 -14.09 32.12 23.42
CA GLU A 869 -13.09 31.32 22.73
C GLU A 869 -12.55 30.21 23.64
N ILE A 870 -12.20 29.07 23.04
CA ILE A 870 -11.46 28.02 23.71
C ILE A 870 -9.99 28.40 23.66
N ASP A 871 -9.36 28.41 24.83
CA ASP A 871 -7.92 28.68 24.96
C ASP A 871 -7.11 27.58 24.25
N GLY A 872 -5.92 27.97 23.78
CA GLY A 872 -5.00 27.00 23.17
C GLY A 872 -4.50 25.99 24.21
N PHE A 873 -4.22 24.76 23.76
CA PHE A 873 -3.77 23.67 24.63
C PHE A 873 -2.48 23.03 24.13
N GLY A 874 -1.82 22.31 25.03
CA GLY A 874 -0.70 21.43 24.73
C GLY A 874 -0.95 20.05 25.31
N SER A 875 -0.47 19.01 24.62
CA SER A 875 -0.50 17.65 25.16
C SER A 875 0.79 16.91 24.82
N THR A 876 1.39 16.30 25.83
CA THR A 876 2.59 15.46 25.66
C THR A 876 2.21 13.99 25.79
N ASN A 877 2.55 13.21 24.78
CA ASN A 877 2.19 11.81 24.67
C ASN A 877 3.48 10.96 24.62
N ILE A 878 3.46 9.82 25.30
CA ILE A 878 4.53 8.83 25.27
C ILE A 878 3.93 7.48 24.89
N ALA A 879 4.60 6.75 24.01
CA ALA A 879 4.30 5.36 23.72
C ALA A 879 5.59 4.55 23.74
N ILE A 880 5.58 3.41 24.44
CA ILE A 880 6.69 2.48 24.49
C ILE A 880 6.13 1.09 24.18
N SER A 881 6.75 0.37 23.27
CA SER A 881 6.49 -1.03 23.04
C SER A 881 7.77 -1.84 23.07
N TRP A 882 7.62 -3.10 23.48
CA TRP A 882 8.69 -4.07 23.50
C TRP A 882 8.18 -5.47 23.17
N GLU A 883 8.94 -6.21 22.39
CA GLU A 883 8.73 -7.64 22.17
C GLU A 883 10.05 -8.41 22.26
N PRO A 884 10.06 -9.69 22.65
CA PRO A 884 11.25 -10.53 22.54
C PRO A 884 11.54 -10.85 21.07
N LEU A 885 12.77 -11.30 20.77
CA LEU A 885 13.20 -11.61 19.39
C LEU A 885 12.40 -12.74 18.70
N ASP A 886 11.72 -13.59 19.48
CA ASP A 886 10.81 -14.62 18.94
C ASP A 886 9.37 -14.09 18.72
N LYS A 887 9.10 -12.86 19.18
CA LYS A 887 7.89 -12.07 18.95
C LYS A 887 6.60 -12.75 19.39
N ARG A 888 6.68 -13.68 20.34
CA ARG A 888 5.51 -14.39 20.90
C ARG A 888 4.72 -13.56 21.88
N ILE A 889 5.36 -12.57 22.49
CA ILE A 889 4.75 -11.67 23.46
C ILE A 889 5.02 -10.24 22.97
N ALA A 890 4.05 -9.35 23.10
CA ALA A 890 4.29 -7.92 22.92
C ALA A 890 3.75 -7.17 24.13
N LEU A 891 4.50 -6.19 24.62
CA LEU A 891 4.11 -5.30 25.69
C LEU A 891 3.98 -3.89 25.14
N GLY A 892 2.89 -3.22 25.48
CA GLY A 892 2.63 -1.83 25.12
C GLY A 892 2.38 -0.99 26.36
N PHE A 893 2.89 0.24 26.35
CA PHE A 893 2.65 1.22 27.39
C PHE A 893 2.45 2.59 26.73
N VAL A 894 1.30 3.21 26.97
CA VAL A 894 0.93 4.50 26.39
C VAL A 894 0.51 5.44 27.50
N ILE A 895 1.03 6.66 27.49
CA ILE A 895 0.54 7.77 28.29
C ILE A 895 0.12 8.89 27.33
N ARG A 896 -1.13 9.35 27.42
CA ARG A 896 -1.58 10.59 26.77
C ARG A 896 -1.80 11.66 27.83
N ASN A 897 -1.51 12.91 27.49
CA ASN A 897 -1.49 14.02 28.45
C ASN A 897 -0.60 13.72 29.69
N LEU A 898 0.69 13.42 29.44
CA LEU A 898 1.68 13.03 30.45
C LEU A 898 1.75 13.95 31.66
N PHE A 899 1.62 15.26 31.42
CA PHE A 899 1.74 16.29 32.45
C PHE A 899 0.41 16.65 33.12
N ASP A 900 -0.69 16.00 32.74
CA ASP A 900 -2.02 16.29 33.28
C ASP A 900 -2.36 17.79 33.09
N GLU A 901 -2.10 18.30 31.88
CA GLU A 901 -2.44 19.68 31.53
C GLU A 901 -3.97 19.78 31.42
N ASP A 902 -4.57 20.68 32.22
CA ASP A 902 -6.00 20.99 32.16
C ASP A 902 -6.27 21.89 30.95
N TYR A 903 -7.22 21.49 30.10
CA TYR A 903 -7.68 22.30 28.98
C TYR A 903 -9.12 21.97 28.62
N ASP A 904 -9.78 22.94 27.98
CA ASP A 904 -11.15 22.81 27.51
C ASP A 904 -11.16 22.24 26.08
N SER A 905 -11.91 21.17 25.86
CA SER A 905 -12.15 20.61 24.52
C SER A 905 -13.23 21.40 23.76
N ALA A 906 -14.19 21.95 24.51
CA ALA A 906 -15.14 22.98 24.11
C ALA A 906 -15.43 23.87 25.31
N PHE A 907 -16.06 25.03 25.11
CA PHE A 907 -16.34 25.93 26.23
C PHE A 907 -17.18 25.25 27.31
N GLY A 908 -16.62 25.17 28.53
CA GLY A 908 -17.26 24.50 29.66
C GLY A 908 -17.27 22.98 29.55
N VAL A 909 -16.38 22.41 28.73
CA VAL A 909 -16.17 20.96 28.55
C VAL A 909 -14.70 20.66 28.77
N GLU A 910 -14.36 20.22 29.98
CA GLU A 910 -13.00 19.78 30.29
C GLU A 910 -12.62 18.58 29.42
N ALA A 911 -11.42 18.60 28.87
CA ALA A 911 -10.90 17.46 28.13
C ALA A 911 -10.62 16.28 29.06
N PRO A 912 -10.59 15.03 28.54
CA PRO A 912 -10.20 13.87 29.33
C PRO A 912 -8.82 14.09 29.97
N GLY A 913 -8.72 13.82 31.28
CA GLY A 913 -7.46 13.89 32.02
C GLY A 913 -6.41 12.88 31.52
N ARG A 914 -5.30 12.74 32.25
CA ARG A 914 -4.23 11.80 31.85
C ARG A 914 -4.76 10.39 31.58
N LEU A 915 -4.44 9.87 30.40
CA LEU A 915 -4.72 8.49 30.02
C LEU A 915 -3.46 7.65 30.16
N VAL A 916 -3.53 6.53 30.87
CA VAL A 916 -2.45 5.54 30.98
C VAL A 916 -2.99 4.19 30.55
N ALA A 917 -2.37 3.57 29.54
CA ALA A 917 -2.73 2.24 29.08
C ALA A 917 -1.51 1.31 29.11
N ALA A 918 -1.70 0.11 29.65
CA ALA A 918 -0.72 -0.96 29.65
C ALA A 918 -1.35 -2.21 29.02
N THR A 919 -0.77 -2.69 27.93
CA THR A 919 -1.29 -3.83 27.16
C THR A 919 -0.25 -4.93 27.05
N ALA A 920 -0.73 -6.16 27.00
CA ALA A 920 0.06 -7.35 26.73
C ALA A 920 -0.65 -8.20 25.67
N SER A 921 0.12 -8.65 24.69
CA SER A 921 -0.37 -9.51 23.62
C SER A 921 0.41 -10.81 23.60
N ILE A 922 -0.27 -11.92 23.30
CA ILE A 922 0.31 -13.25 23.12
C ILE A 922 -0.03 -13.72 21.70
N ARG A 923 0.99 -14.13 20.94
CA ARG A 923 0.89 -14.58 19.55
C ARG A 923 1.18 -16.09 19.45
N PHE A 924 0.35 -16.82 18.70
CA PHE A 924 0.40 -18.27 18.55
C PHE A 924 1.05 -18.69 17.22
#